data_AF-A0A1F7JIJ8-F1
#
_entry.id   AF-A0A1F7JIJ8-F1
#
_cell.length_a   1.000
_cell.length_b   1.000
_cell.length_c   1.000
_cell.angle_alpha   90.00
_cell.angle_beta   90.00
_cell.angle_gamma   90.00
#
_symmetry.space_group_name_H-M   'P 1'
#
loop_
_entity.id
_entity.type
_entity.pdbx_description
1 polymer ?
#
loop_
_entity_poly.entity_id
_entity_poly.type
_entity_poly.pdbx_seq_one_letter_code
_entity_poly.pdbx_strand_id
1 'polypeptide(L)'
;MQVKESKNIKPTVFVIFGITGDLMQSKILPALFNLYRKKRLPEKFKIIGFSRRDFNDEDLREYIQNLMIYKGFSYPEFWKKFLNNFFYVKGNFDQVEGYKILFEKVNETKKEWNCELNKLIYLAVPPEHYRSIIDNLLASQLSKNNHDWTRIVLEKPFGRDLRHAIELDRLLGTLFKEEQIYRVDHFLGKETVRNILIFRFSNLFLAPSWNNKYIEKIEIKLSEKEQVIGRSDYYDAVGALRDVGQNHLLQLLALFTMSHPMDFSPQSIWEKRSAIFSSLKIYRPDEVEKYTVRGQYIGYRNERGIAENSKTETYFKIKAFIDNSRWVGVPMYLESGKALDESKLEVIVSFKHQEPCLCPPGDQHYSNVLSYQIQPKEQITTSFLVKKPGFDNILHQKKFQFDYKQAFGEEEFIEAYEKLLLDMVMGDQTLFVTTDEILNQWRFVEPILKSWQENKPQLFYYKPHEKVHEVVIADNKRTIQKEVGIIGLGKMGANLAKQLLEKRWRVIGFNRSIEKTEMLKPFGIEVAHSLQELIKKLPKPRIIFLMLPAGKTIDEIIFGKTGLLEFLEKGDIIVESGNSYYKDTILRATKCQNKGVKFIDVGISGGPSGARSGASLMIGGKREDFMQLLPLFVEVSIPGGAKFFDGNGAGHFVKMVHNGIEYGMMQAIAEGFTILKESKYRLDLRRVAEVYNRGSVIESRLIDWLKEALLVYGNDLKKISGVVSHSGEAEWTVITAKEMNIKTRIIEEALNFRINSFKNSSFTGKLVSAMRGMFGGHFVYETKKFKD
;
A
#
# COMPACT_ATOMS: atom_id res chain seq x y z
N MET A 1 15.19 3.27 23.16
CA MET A 1 14.23 3.77 24.17
C MET A 1 14.60 3.15 25.51
N GLN A 2 14.95 3.96 26.52
CA GLN A 2 15.14 3.46 27.88
C GLN A 2 13.81 2.91 28.40
N VAL A 3 13.79 1.62 28.75
CA VAL A 3 12.63 0.98 29.38
C VAL A 3 12.47 1.60 30.75
N LYS A 4 11.33 2.27 31.02
CA LYS A 4 11.03 2.79 32.36
C LYS A 4 11.14 1.65 33.37
N GLU A 5 11.93 1.86 34.43
CA GLU A 5 11.95 0.96 35.57
C GLU A 5 10.54 0.85 36.18
N SER A 6 10.20 -0.29 36.77
CA SER A 6 8.85 -0.58 37.32
C SER A 6 8.38 0.43 38.37
N LYS A 7 9.32 1.15 39.01
CA LYS A 7 9.07 2.26 39.95
C LYS A 7 8.21 3.40 39.38
N ASN A 8 8.14 3.55 38.05
CA ASN A 8 7.39 4.62 37.39
C ASN A 8 6.07 4.15 36.74
N ILE A 9 5.66 2.90 36.98
CA ILE A 9 4.40 2.36 36.44
C ILE A 9 3.30 2.52 37.49
N LYS A 10 2.23 3.23 37.13
CA LYS A 10 1.06 3.42 38.01
C LYS A 10 0.41 2.08 38.40
N PRO A 11 -0.16 1.97 39.62
CA PRO A 11 -0.90 0.78 40.05
C PRO A 11 -1.93 0.34 39.03
N THR A 12 -2.03 -0.96 38.75
CA THR A 12 -2.87 -1.48 37.66
C THR A 12 -3.67 -2.70 38.10
N VAL A 13 -4.96 -2.72 37.79
CA VAL A 13 -5.83 -3.89 37.94
C VAL A 13 -6.05 -4.53 36.58
N PHE A 14 -5.74 -5.82 36.49
CA PHE A 14 -6.00 -6.68 35.34
C PHE A 14 -7.34 -7.37 35.55
N VAL A 15 -8.32 -7.10 34.68
CA VAL A 15 -9.61 -7.79 34.68
C VAL A 15 -9.60 -8.80 33.53
N ILE A 16 -9.48 -10.08 33.84
CA ILE A 16 -9.32 -11.13 32.81
C ILE A 16 -10.62 -11.92 32.70
N PHE A 17 -11.35 -11.67 31.62
CA PHE A 17 -12.49 -12.50 31.23
C PHE A 17 -11.97 -13.82 30.67
N GLY A 18 -12.48 -14.95 31.17
CA GLY A 18 -12.01 -16.26 30.76
C GLY A 18 -10.72 -16.72 31.47
N ILE A 19 -10.51 -16.32 32.73
CA ILE A 19 -9.32 -16.67 33.55
C ILE A 19 -9.04 -18.19 33.62
N THR A 20 -10.05 -19.04 33.41
CA THR A 20 -9.91 -20.50 33.43
C THR A 20 -9.71 -21.10 32.03
N GLY A 21 -9.67 -20.29 30.96
CA GLY A 21 -9.59 -20.72 29.57
C GLY A 21 -8.20 -21.16 29.12
N ASP A 22 -8.11 -21.83 27.97
CA ASP A 22 -6.85 -22.41 27.45
C ASP A 22 -5.77 -21.35 27.16
N LEU A 23 -6.15 -20.20 26.59
CA LEU A 23 -5.21 -19.10 26.33
C LEU A 23 -4.56 -18.58 27.61
N MET A 24 -5.33 -18.49 28.70
CA MET A 24 -4.79 -18.09 30.00
C MET A 24 -3.72 -19.08 30.46
N GLN A 25 -3.98 -20.38 30.33
CA GLN A 25 -3.09 -21.45 30.77
C GLN A 25 -1.84 -21.57 29.90
N SER A 26 -1.99 -21.44 28.59
CA SER A 26 -0.92 -21.71 27.62
C SER A 26 -0.02 -20.50 27.36
N LYS A 27 -0.52 -19.27 27.51
CA LYS A 27 0.20 -18.05 27.09
C LYS A 27 0.21 -16.93 28.13
N ILE A 28 -0.94 -16.52 28.67
CA ILE A 28 -1.02 -15.32 29.52
C ILE A 28 -0.42 -15.57 30.91
N LEU A 29 -0.71 -16.70 31.56
CA LEU A 29 -0.18 -17.03 32.89
C LEU A 29 1.36 -17.15 32.88
N PRO A 30 2.00 -17.90 31.96
CA PRO A 30 3.46 -17.91 31.86
C PRO A 30 4.06 -16.51 31.68
N ALA A 31 3.46 -15.69 30.81
CA ALA A 31 3.92 -14.35 30.53
C ALA A 31 3.80 -13.42 31.75
N LEU A 32 2.68 -13.44 32.46
CA LEU A 32 2.48 -12.67 33.70
C LEU A 32 3.48 -13.09 34.79
N PHE A 33 3.72 -14.40 34.95
CA PHE A 33 4.68 -14.90 35.93
C PHE A 33 6.11 -14.46 35.61
N ASN A 34 6.52 -14.53 34.34
CA ASN A 34 7.83 -14.06 33.91
C ASN A 34 8.00 -12.55 34.15
N LEU A 35 7.00 -11.73 33.79
CA LEU A 35 7.03 -10.29 34.04
C LEU A 35 7.08 -9.97 35.54
N TYR A 36 6.36 -10.73 36.37
CA TYR A 36 6.39 -10.60 37.83
C TYR A 36 7.80 -10.89 38.37
N ARG A 37 8.38 -12.04 38.02
CA ARG A 37 9.73 -12.45 38.43
C ARG A 37 10.79 -11.43 38.02
N LYS A 38 10.69 -10.92 36.79
CA LYS A 38 11.59 -9.90 36.23
C LYS A 38 11.31 -8.48 36.76
N LYS A 39 10.35 -8.31 37.68
CA LYS A 39 9.91 -7.02 38.25
C LYS A 39 9.56 -5.99 37.16
N ARG A 40 8.90 -6.44 36.09
CA ARG A 40 8.44 -5.63 34.95
C ARG A 40 6.96 -5.26 35.01
N LEU A 41 6.20 -5.87 35.94
CA LEU A 41 4.85 -5.43 36.29
C LEU A 41 4.88 -4.19 37.20
N PRO A 42 3.77 -3.44 37.32
CA PRO A 42 3.66 -2.37 38.32
C PRO A 42 3.93 -2.90 39.72
N GLU A 43 4.48 -2.06 40.61
CA GLU A 43 4.76 -2.48 42.00
C GLU A 43 3.48 -2.91 42.74
N LYS A 44 2.36 -2.24 42.46
CA LYS A 44 1.02 -2.61 42.94
C LYS A 44 0.16 -3.07 41.77
N PHE A 45 -0.21 -4.35 41.76
CA PHE A 45 -1.16 -4.88 40.79
C PHE A 45 -2.08 -5.94 41.40
N LYS A 46 -3.26 -6.12 40.81
CA LYS A 46 -4.18 -7.24 41.10
C LYS A 46 -4.68 -7.84 39.80
N ILE A 47 -4.97 -9.12 39.82
CA ILE A 47 -5.58 -9.87 38.73
C ILE A 47 -6.95 -10.36 39.21
N ILE A 48 -8.01 -9.79 38.65
CA ILE A 48 -9.39 -10.18 38.92
C ILE A 48 -9.87 -11.02 37.74
N GLY A 49 -9.97 -12.33 37.95
CA GLY A 49 -10.50 -13.27 36.98
C GLY A 49 -12.03 -13.28 36.99
N PHE A 50 -12.63 -13.29 35.80
CA PHE A 50 -14.08 -13.40 35.62
C PHE A 50 -14.43 -14.65 34.81
N SER A 51 -15.18 -15.57 35.40
CA SER A 51 -15.60 -16.83 34.74
C SER A 51 -16.87 -17.40 35.38
N ARG A 52 -17.45 -18.40 34.72
CA ARG A 52 -18.70 -19.06 35.11
C ARG A 52 -18.51 -20.17 36.15
N ARG A 53 -17.28 -20.67 36.32
CA ARG A 53 -16.99 -21.75 37.27
C ARG A 53 -17.30 -21.31 38.69
N ASP A 54 -17.72 -22.26 39.51
CA ASP A 54 -18.04 -22.01 40.91
C ASP A 54 -16.77 -22.03 41.76
N PHE A 55 -16.00 -20.95 41.67
CA PHE A 55 -14.76 -20.73 42.42
C PHE A 55 -14.90 -19.51 43.33
N ASN A 56 -14.19 -19.53 44.45
CA ASN A 56 -13.81 -18.36 45.23
C ASN A 56 -12.35 -17.94 44.93
N ASP A 57 -11.79 -17.02 45.72
CA ASP A 57 -10.42 -16.54 45.54
C ASP A 57 -9.38 -17.65 45.83
N GLU A 58 -9.61 -18.48 46.85
CA GLU A 58 -8.75 -19.60 47.24
C GLU A 58 -8.77 -20.72 46.19
N ASP A 59 -9.95 -21.09 45.69
CA ASP A 59 -10.12 -22.12 44.64
C ASP A 59 -9.39 -21.70 43.35
N LEU A 60 -9.46 -20.42 42.98
CA LEU A 60 -8.73 -19.90 41.82
C LEU A 60 -7.21 -20.00 42.03
N ARG A 61 -6.70 -19.64 43.22
CA ARG A 61 -5.26 -19.70 43.51
C ARG A 61 -4.76 -21.14 43.48
N GLU A 62 -5.50 -22.07 44.04
CA GLU A 62 -5.17 -23.51 43.99
C GLU A 62 -5.18 -24.01 42.54
N TYR A 63 -6.21 -23.66 41.76
CA TYR A 63 -6.28 -24.00 40.34
C TYR A 63 -5.07 -23.50 39.55
N ILE A 64 -4.68 -22.24 39.75
CA ILE A 64 -3.51 -21.65 39.07
C ILE A 64 -2.22 -22.30 39.56
N GLN A 65 -2.08 -22.57 40.85
CA GLN A 65 -0.91 -23.26 41.39
C GLN A 65 -0.75 -24.65 40.77
N ASN A 66 -1.83 -25.43 40.68
CA ASN A 66 -1.83 -26.74 40.05
C ASN A 66 -1.47 -26.68 38.57
N LEU A 67 -1.94 -25.64 37.86
CA LEU A 67 -1.52 -25.38 36.48
C LEU A 67 -0.03 -25.05 36.36
N MET A 68 0.51 -24.23 37.27
CA MET A 68 1.94 -23.90 37.30
C MET A 68 2.80 -25.15 37.55
N ILE A 69 2.35 -26.05 38.43
CA ILE A 69 2.98 -27.37 38.64
C ILE A 69 2.92 -28.21 37.37
N TYR A 70 1.73 -28.39 36.80
CA TYR A 70 1.52 -29.21 35.60
C TYR A 70 2.34 -28.72 34.40
N LYS A 71 2.48 -27.41 34.24
CA LYS A 71 3.27 -26.77 33.17
C LYS A 71 4.76 -26.67 33.50
N GLY A 72 5.19 -27.11 34.68
CA GLY A 72 6.61 -27.13 35.07
C GLY A 72 7.23 -25.74 35.22
N PHE A 73 6.51 -24.79 35.82
CA PHE A 73 7.05 -23.45 36.06
C PHE A 73 8.25 -23.51 37.00
N SER A 74 9.34 -22.83 36.66
CA SER A 74 10.51 -22.69 37.54
C SER A 74 10.26 -21.65 38.64
N TYR A 75 11.16 -21.59 39.64
CA TYR A 75 11.19 -20.58 40.72
C TYR A 75 9.99 -20.61 41.69
N PRO A 76 9.77 -21.74 42.41
CA PRO A 76 8.67 -21.91 43.35
C PRO A 76 8.65 -20.87 44.49
N GLU A 77 9.80 -20.27 44.81
CA GLU A 77 9.93 -19.23 45.84
C GLU A 77 9.10 -17.97 45.55
N PHE A 78 8.75 -17.70 44.29
CA PHE A 78 7.90 -16.57 43.91
C PHE A 78 6.40 -16.88 43.92
N TRP A 79 6.01 -18.16 43.92
CA TRP A 79 4.63 -18.56 43.63
C TRP A 79 3.63 -18.01 44.63
N LYS A 80 3.87 -18.18 45.93
CA LYS A 80 2.94 -17.72 46.97
C LYS A 80 2.65 -16.22 46.86
N LYS A 81 3.70 -15.39 46.69
CA LYS A 81 3.55 -13.94 46.55
C LYS A 81 2.86 -13.55 45.24
N PHE A 82 3.11 -14.29 44.17
CA PHE A 82 2.45 -14.08 42.87
C PHE A 82 0.96 -14.41 42.94
N LEU A 83 0.61 -15.59 43.50
CA LEU A 83 -0.77 -16.08 43.64
C LEU A 83 -1.63 -15.17 44.52
N ASN A 84 -1.05 -14.51 45.53
CA ASN A 84 -1.77 -13.53 46.37
C ASN A 84 -2.32 -12.32 45.59
N ASN A 85 -1.91 -12.10 44.34
CA ASN A 85 -2.45 -11.05 43.49
C ASN A 85 -3.70 -11.50 42.71
N PHE A 86 -4.09 -12.78 42.80
CA PHE A 86 -5.26 -13.32 42.09
C PHE A 86 -6.52 -13.30 42.96
N PHE A 87 -7.59 -12.83 42.34
CA PHE A 87 -8.94 -12.70 42.87
C PHE A 87 -9.93 -13.17 41.80
N TYR A 88 -11.10 -13.60 42.22
CA TYR A 88 -12.13 -14.16 41.37
C TYR A 88 -13.45 -13.42 41.54
N VAL A 89 -14.21 -13.34 40.45
CA VAL A 89 -15.62 -12.97 40.43
C VAL A 89 -16.35 -13.99 39.56
N LYS A 90 -17.29 -14.71 40.16
CA LYS A 90 -18.19 -15.61 39.45
C LYS A 90 -19.23 -14.78 38.67
N GLY A 91 -19.39 -15.07 37.40
CA GLY A 91 -20.45 -14.45 36.61
C GLY A 91 -20.54 -15.00 35.19
N ASN A 92 -21.73 -14.86 34.60
CA ASN A 92 -21.96 -15.12 33.18
C ASN A 92 -21.73 -13.84 32.37
N PHE A 93 -21.25 -13.97 31.13
CA PHE A 93 -20.91 -12.82 30.28
C PHE A 93 -22.13 -12.02 29.81
N ASP A 94 -23.32 -12.58 29.93
CA ASP A 94 -24.63 -12.01 29.57
C ASP A 94 -25.38 -11.42 30.77
N GLN A 95 -24.87 -11.57 31.99
CA GLN A 95 -25.52 -11.09 33.22
C GLN A 95 -24.80 -9.89 33.81
N VAL A 96 -25.49 -8.75 33.92
CA VAL A 96 -24.93 -7.47 34.38
C VAL A 96 -24.49 -7.51 35.86
N GLU A 97 -25.08 -8.39 36.67
CA GLU A 97 -24.82 -8.52 38.11
C GLU A 97 -23.33 -8.77 38.40
N GLY A 98 -22.72 -9.68 37.63
CA GLY A 98 -21.29 -9.99 37.77
C GLY A 98 -20.40 -8.77 37.47
N TYR A 99 -20.83 -7.91 36.56
CA TYR A 99 -20.09 -6.69 36.20
C TYR A 99 -20.20 -5.61 37.28
N LYS A 100 -21.31 -5.57 38.02
CA LYS A 100 -21.45 -4.69 39.19
C LYS A 100 -20.50 -5.13 40.31
N ILE A 101 -20.39 -6.44 40.56
CA ILE A 101 -19.44 -7.00 41.54
C ILE A 101 -17.99 -6.70 41.11
N LEU A 102 -17.67 -6.85 39.82
CA LEU A 102 -16.36 -6.44 39.28
C LEU A 102 -16.07 -4.96 39.56
N PHE A 103 -17.05 -4.07 39.33
CA PHE A 103 -16.90 -2.64 39.59
C PHE A 103 -16.65 -2.35 41.07
N GLU A 104 -17.37 -3.03 41.97
CA GLU A 104 -17.16 -2.92 43.41
C GLU A 104 -15.76 -3.36 43.81
N LYS A 105 -15.29 -4.53 43.37
CA LYS A 105 -13.95 -5.07 43.69
C LYS A 105 -12.81 -4.18 43.17
N VAL A 106 -12.99 -3.54 42.01
CA VAL A 106 -12.07 -2.52 41.49
C VAL A 106 -12.06 -1.26 42.36
N ASN A 107 -13.22 -0.78 42.81
CA ASN A 107 -13.31 0.39 43.69
C ASN A 107 -12.77 0.12 45.10
N GLU A 108 -12.97 -1.09 45.62
CA GLU A 108 -12.35 -1.54 46.87
C GLU A 108 -10.82 -1.50 46.75
N THR A 109 -10.27 -1.99 45.65
CA THR A 109 -8.82 -1.94 45.38
C THR A 109 -8.31 -0.49 45.32
N LYS A 110 -9.08 0.40 44.69
CA LYS A 110 -8.77 1.84 44.66
C LYS A 110 -8.70 2.44 46.07
N LYS A 111 -9.66 2.10 46.94
CA LYS A 111 -9.67 2.55 48.34
C LYS A 111 -8.52 1.95 49.14
N GLU A 112 -8.27 0.64 48.98
CA GLU A 112 -7.18 -0.08 49.66
C GLU A 112 -5.81 0.53 49.34
N TRP A 113 -5.56 0.85 48.08
CA TRP A 113 -4.29 1.42 47.67
C TRP A 113 -4.16 2.93 47.88
N ASN A 114 -5.26 3.59 48.24
CA ASN A 114 -5.37 5.04 48.41
C ASN A 114 -4.74 5.84 47.25
N CYS A 115 -5.01 5.41 46.01
CA CYS A 115 -4.54 6.06 44.80
C CYS A 115 -5.46 5.75 43.62
N GLU A 116 -5.39 6.57 42.57
CA GLU A 116 -5.97 6.21 41.27
C GLU A 116 -5.24 4.98 40.69
N LEU A 117 -5.96 4.16 39.92
CA LEU A 117 -5.42 2.96 39.30
C LEU A 117 -5.81 2.86 37.83
N ASN A 118 -4.93 2.21 37.06
CA ASN A 118 -5.20 1.82 35.69
C ASN A 118 -6.02 0.52 35.64
N LYS A 119 -6.80 0.35 34.57
CA LYS A 119 -7.59 -0.87 34.33
C LYS A 119 -7.18 -1.48 33.00
N LEU A 120 -6.70 -2.72 33.00
CA LEU A 120 -6.49 -3.52 31.79
C LEU A 120 -7.53 -4.63 31.71
N ILE A 121 -8.50 -4.48 30.81
CA ILE A 121 -9.57 -5.44 30.58
C ILE A 121 -9.15 -6.39 29.47
N TYR A 122 -8.90 -7.65 29.79
CA TYR A 122 -8.44 -8.66 28.84
C TYR A 122 -9.58 -9.63 28.50
N LEU A 123 -9.96 -9.70 27.22
CA LEU A 123 -10.98 -10.61 26.73
C LEU A 123 -10.36 -11.93 26.24
N ALA A 124 -9.97 -12.80 27.17
CA ALA A 124 -9.44 -14.14 26.87
C ALA A 124 -10.59 -15.15 26.66
N VAL A 125 -11.55 -14.78 25.81
CA VAL A 125 -12.78 -15.52 25.55
C VAL A 125 -13.05 -15.60 24.05
N PRO A 126 -13.86 -16.58 23.61
CA PRO A 126 -14.32 -16.65 22.23
C PRO A 126 -15.02 -15.37 21.73
N PRO A 127 -14.83 -14.96 20.46
CA PRO A 127 -15.36 -13.70 19.91
C PRO A 127 -16.87 -13.54 19.96
N GLU A 128 -17.64 -14.64 19.95
CA GLU A 128 -19.10 -14.63 20.06
C GLU A 128 -19.59 -13.97 21.36
N HIS A 129 -18.75 -13.92 22.40
CA HIS A 129 -19.07 -13.28 23.67
C HIS A 129 -18.71 -11.79 23.70
N TYR A 130 -17.93 -11.27 22.73
CA TYR A 130 -17.44 -9.88 22.76
C TYR A 130 -18.59 -8.89 22.82
N ARG A 131 -19.67 -9.12 22.06
CA ARG A 131 -20.81 -8.20 22.06
C ARG A 131 -21.46 -8.09 23.43
N SER A 132 -21.80 -9.23 24.01
CA SER A 132 -22.38 -9.32 25.35
C SER A 132 -21.50 -8.66 26.41
N ILE A 133 -20.19 -8.90 26.33
CA ILE A 133 -19.24 -8.31 27.29
C ILE A 133 -19.17 -6.80 27.15
N ILE A 134 -19.06 -6.27 25.93
CA ILE A 134 -18.94 -4.84 25.69
C ILE A 134 -20.24 -4.11 26.10
N ASP A 135 -21.41 -4.67 25.78
CA ASP A 135 -22.71 -4.14 26.20
C ASP A 135 -22.83 -4.07 27.74
N ASN A 136 -22.39 -5.12 28.45
CA ASN A 136 -22.40 -5.14 29.91
C ASN A 136 -21.32 -4.23 30.54
N LEU A 137 -20.17 -4.05 29.90
CA LEU A 137 -19.16 -3.07 30.33
C LEU A 137 -19.68 -1.63 30.24
N LEU A 138 -20.50 -1.33 29.23
CA LEU A 138 -21.19 -0.04 29.11
C LEU A 138 -22.18 0.17 30.27
N ALA A 139 -22.94 -0.86 30.64
CA ALA A 139 -23.90 -0.79 31.74
C ALA A 139 -23.26 -0.67 33.14
N SER A 140 -22.07 -1.24 33.35
CA SER A 140 -21.45 -1.36 34.68
C SER A 140 -20.49 -0.24 35.08
N GLN A 141 -20.29 0.76 34.22
CA GLN A 141 -19.33 1.87 34.39
C GLN A 141 -17.84 1.45 34.49
N LEU A 142 -17.52 0.16 34.36
CA LEU A 142 -16.14 -0.35 34.37
C LEU A 142 -15.25 0.29 33.29
N SER A 143 -15.84 0.73 32.18
CA SER A 143 -15.16 1.37 31.05
C SER A 143 -14.89 2.87 31.23
N LYS A 144 -15.55 3.56 32.18
CA LYS A 144 -15.39 5.01 32.36
C LYS A 144 -14.01 5.39 32.92
N ASN A 145 -13.43 6.47 32.40
CA ASN A 145 -12.23 7.10 32.93
C ASN A 145 -12.62 8.35 33.72
N ASN A 146 -12.22 8.42 35.00
CA ASN A 146 -12.33 9.68 35.75
C ASN A 146 -10.98 10.40 35.84
N HIS A 147 -9.83 9.70 35.94
CA HIS A 147 -8.49 10.33 35.96
C HIS A 147 -7.31 9.47 35.41
N ASP A 148 -7.50 8.16 35.21
CA ASP A 148 -6.47 7.20 34.73
C ASP A 148 -6.91 6.47 33.44
N TRP A 149 -6.04 5.62 32.87
CA TRP A 149 -6.38 4.89 31.65
C TRP A 149 -7.12 3.57 31.92
N THR A 150 -8.11 3.30 31.07
CA THR A 150 -8.72 1.98 30.87
C THR A 150 -8.34 1.50 29.48
N ARG A 151 -7.81 0.29 29.38
CA ARG A 151 -7.46 -0.36 28.11
C ARG A 151 -8.22 -1.67 27.97
N ILE A 152 -8.62 -2.00 26.75
CA ILE A 152 -9.26 -3.26 26.42
C ILE A 152 -8.38 -4.06 25.46
N VAL A 153 -8.23 -5.34 25.73
CA VAL A 153 -7.43 -6.27 24.93
C VAL A 153 -8.36 -7.29 24.29
N LEU A 154 -8.23 -7.47 22.99
CA LEU A 154 -8.99 -8.44 22.20
C LEU A 154 -8.04 -9.39 21.49
N GLU A 155 -8.46 -10.65 21.41
CA GLU A 155 -7.78 -11.69 20.65
C GLU A 155 -8.44 -11.89 19.30
N LYS A 156 -7.67 -12.43 18.36
CA LYS A 156 -8.21 -12.80 17.05
C LYS A 156 -9.25 -13.92 17.18
N PRO A 157 -10.24 -14.03 16.27
CA PRO A 157 -10.46 -13.22 15.06
C PRO A 157 -11.15 -11.87 15.29
N PHE A 158 -10.73 -10.85 14.53
CA PHE A 158 -11.36 -9.51 14.50
C PHE A 158 -12.44 -9.43 13.42
N GLY A 159 -13.58 -10.06 13.70
CA GLY A 159 -14.64 -10.28 12.71
C GLY A 159 -14.36 -11.50 11.82
N ARG A 160 -15.37 -11.91 11.04
CA ARG A 160 -15.31 -13.05 10.11
C ARG A 160 -15.34 -12.64 8.62
N ASP A 161 -15.67 -11.38 8.38
CA ASP A 161 -15.70 -10.66 7.11
C ASP A 161 -15.63 -9.15 7.40
N LEU A 162 -15.59 -8.31 6.35
CA LEU A 162 -15.48 -6.85 6.52
C LEU A 162 -16.66 -6.27 7.29
N ARG A 163 -17.88 -6.79 7.09
CA ARG A 163 -19.07 -6.29 7.76
C ARG A 163 -18.99 -6.54 9.27
N HIS A 164 -18.68 -7.76 9.69
CA HIS A 164 -18.54 -8.09 11.11
C HIS A 164 -17.36 -7.35 11.77
N ALA A 165 -16.29 -7.09 11.02
CA ALA A 165 -15.18 -6.27 11.51
C ALA A 165 -15.61 -4.82 11.76
N ILE A 166 -16.39 -4.22 10.85
CA ILE A 166 -16.97 -2.88 11.03
C ILE A 166 -17.95 -2.85 12.22
N GLU A 167 -18.78 -3.89 12.38
CA GLU A 167 -19.72 -3.99 13.50
C GLU A 167 -19.01 -4.08 14.86
N LEU A 168 -17.96 -4.91 14.94
CA LEU A 168 -17.12 -5.02 16.14
C LEU A 168 -16.40 -3.70 16.46
N ASP A 169 -15.87 -3.04 15.43
CA ASP A 169 -15.19 -1.75 15.60
C ASP A 169 -16.13 -0.65 16.10
N ARG A 170 -17.31 -0.52 15.49
CA ARG A 170 -18.35 0.43 15.95
C ARG A 170 -18.73 0.18 17.40
N LEU A 171 -18.88 -1.09 17.77
CA LEU A 171 -19.20 -1.47 19.15
C LEU A 171 -18.09 -1.04 20.12
N LEU A 172 -16.83 -1.30 19.79
CA LEU A 172 -15.69 -0.85 20.61
C LEU A 172 -15.61 0.69 20.70
N GLY A 173 -15.85 1.39 19.58
CA GLY A 173 -15.85 2.85 19.51
C GLY A 173 -16.94 3.54 20.35
N THR A 174 -17.95 2.79 20.84
CA THR A 174 -18.93 3.32 21.80
C THR A 174 -18.34 3.57 23.19
N LEU A 175 -17.26 2.85 23.55
CA LEU A 175 -16.67 2.86 24.89
C LEU A 175 -15.22 3.32 24.93
N PHE A 176 -14.46 3.00 23.88
CA PHE A 176 -13.01 3.14 23.88
C PHE A 176 -12.55 3.96 22.69
N LYS A 177 -11.57 4.84 22.92
CA LYS A 177 -10.78 5.42 21.84
C LYS A 177 -9.80 4.39 21.29
N GLU A 178 -9.33 4.56 20.06
CA GLU A 178 -8.39 3.64 19.43
C GLU A 178 -7.09 3.44 20.25
N GLU A 179 -6.62 4.49 20.95
CA GLU A 179 -5.47 4.42 21.86
C GLU A 179 -5.67 3.52 23.10
N GLN A 180 -6.91 3.13 23.36
CA GLN A 180 -7.31 2.25 24.47
C GLN A 180 -7.56 0.81 24.01
N ILE A 181 -7.56 0.53 22.70
CA ILE A 181 -7.89 -0.78 22.13
C ILE A 181 -6.61 -1.51 21.71
N TYR A 182 -6.42 -2.72 22.22
CA TYR A 182 -5.22 -3.54 22.00
C TYR A 182 -5.65 -4.84 21.31
N ARG A 183 -5.58 -4.84 19.97
CA ARG A 183 -5.94 -6.01 19.15
C ARG A 183 -4.69 -6.87 18.94
N VAL A 184 -4.67 -8.05 19.53
CA VAL A 184 -3.51 -8.93 19.58
C VAL A 184 -3.33 -9.69 18.25
N ASP A 185 -2.21 -9.42 17.59
CA ASP A 185 -1.59 -10.36 16.66
C ASP A 185 -0.26 -10.81 17.27
N HIS A 186 -0.24 -12.03 17.82
CA HIS A 186 0.93 -12.52 18.56
C HIS A 186 2.20 -12.67 17.72
N PHE A 187 2.11 -12.68 16.38
CA PHE A 187 3.31 -12.73 15.53
C PHE A 187 4.13 -11.44 15.65
N LEU A 188 3.47 -10.29 15.83
CA LEU A 188 4.15 -9.01 16.04
C LEU A 188 4.98 -8.99 17.34
N GLY A 189 4.64 -9.83 18.33
CA GLY A 189 5.39 -9.98 19.57
C GLY A 189 6.70 -10.77 19.43
N LYS A 190 6.88 -11.56 18.37
CA LYS A 190 8.09 -12.40 18.16
C LYS A 190 9.33 -11.52 17.98
N GLU A 191 10.43 -11.92 18.61
CA GLU A 191 11.69 -11.14 18.63
C GLU A 191 12.22 -10.81 17.22
N THR A 192 12.27 -11.82 16.35
CA THR A 192 12.68 -11.64 14.95
C THR A 192 11.73 -10.73 14.17
N VAL A 193 10.42 -10.80 14.41
CA VAL A 193 9.46 -9.90 13.75
C VAL A 193 9.66 -8.45 14.20
N ARG A 194 9.89 -8.22 15.50
CA ARG A 194 10.21 -6.88 16.04
C ARG A 194 11.49 -6.31 15.42
N ASN A 195 12.51 -7.13 15.22
CA ASN A 195 13.76 -6.69 14.63
C ASN A 195 13.63 -6.28 13.14
N ILE A 196 12.55 -6.61 12.42
CA ILE A 196 12.37 -6.17 11.02
C ILE A 196 12.44 -4.63 10.91
N LEU A 197 11.84 -3.90 11.86
CA LEU A 197 11.83 -2.44 11.84
C LEU A 197 13.24 -1.87 11.99
N ILE A 198 14.02 -2.39 12.94
CA ILE A 198 15.41 -1.99 13.16
C ILE A 198 16.28 -2.40 11.96
N PHE A 199 16.12 -3.64 11.51
CA PHE A 199 16.90 -4.18 10.40
C PHE A 199 16.70 -3.34 9.12
N ARG A 200 15.46 -2.98 8.77
CA ARG A 200 15.19 -2.22 7.54
C ARG A 200 15.60 -0.75 7.61
N PHE A 201 15.42 -0.11 8.76
CA PHE A 201 15.53 1.35 8.86
C PHE A 201 16.80 1.84 9.55
N SER A 202 17.55 0.98 10.24
CA SER A 202 18.83 1.32 10.85
C SER A 202 20.04 0.87 10.04
N ASN A 203 19.84 0.20 8.90
CA ASN A 203 20.93 -0.30 8.04
C ASN A 203 20.91 0.41 6.67
N LEU A 204 21.79 1.41 6.51
CA LEU A 204 21.83 2.25 5.31
C LEU A 204 22.05 1.47 4.01
N PHE A 205 22.81 0.37 4.04
CA PHE A 205 23.10 -0.44 2.86
C PHE A 205 21.85 -1.12 2.25
N LEU A 206 20.77 -1.26 3.02
CA LEU A 206 19.49 -1.82 2.54
C LEU A 206 18.58 -0.74 1.93
N ALA A 207 18.64 0.50 2.42
CA ALA A 207 17.64 1.52 2.11
C ALA A 207 17.52 1.84 0.59
N PRO A 208 18.62 2.01 -0.18
CA PRO A 208 18.54 2.29 -1.61
C PRO A 208 17.97 1.14 -2.44
N SER A 209 18.20 -0.10 -2.01
CA SER A 209 17.80 -1.31 -2.74
C SER A 209 16.37 -1.76 -2.41
N TRP A 210 15.71 -1.14 -1.45
CA TRP A 210 14.40 -1.60 -0.95
C TRP A 210 13.19 -1.05 -1.74
N ASN A 211 13.15 -1.31 -3.04
CA ASN A 211 12.10 -0.87 -3.97
C ASN A 211 12.09 -1.70 -5.28
N ASN A 212 11.10 -1.42 -6.14
CA ASN A 212 10.88 -2.09 -7.42
C ASN A 212 12.00 -1.94 -8.47
N LYS A 213 12.99 -1.07 -8.28
CA LYS A 213 14.15 -1.00 -9.17
C LYS A 213 15.12 -2.15 -8.93
N TYR A 214 15.20 -2.66 -7.71
CA TYR A 214 16.19 -3.65 -7.29
C TYR A 214 15.58 -4.95 -6.78
N ILE A 215 14.38 -4.92 -6.21
CA ILE A 215 13.69 -6.14 -5.75
C ILE A 215 12.89 -6.73 -6.91
N GLU A 216 13.08 -8.02 -7.14
CA GLU A 216 12.36 -8.81 -8.13
C GLU A 216 11.04 -9.34 -7.57
N LYS A 217 11.07 -9.92 -6.37
CA LYS A 217 9.91 -10.49 -5.68
C LYS A 217 10.14 -10.60 -4.18
N ILE A 218 9.05 -10.70 -3.42
CA ILE A 218 9.08 -11.05 -1.99
C ILE A 218 8.19 -12.28 -1.78
N GLU A 219 8.65 -13.23 -0.99
CA GLU A 219 7.88 -14.43 -0.63
C GLU A 219 7.79 -14.51 0.90
N ILE A 220 6.58 -14.71 1.43
CA ILE A 220 6.30 -14.89 2.86
C ILE A 220 5.65 -16.26 2.99
N LYS A 221 6.34 -17.19 3.65
CA LYS A 221 5.97 -18.61 3.72
C LYS A 221 5.78 -19.03 5.17
N LEU A 222 4.60 -19.58 5.48
CA LEU A 222 4.28 -20.21 6.75
C LEU A 222 3.85 -21.66 6.51
N SER A 223 4.77 -22.59 6.70
CA SER A 223 4.51 -24.02 6.65
C SER A 223 4.30 -24.58 8.05
N GLU A 224 3.36 -25.51 8.21
CA GLU A 224 3.11 -26.23 9.46
C GLU A 224 3.02 -27.74 9.20
N LYS A 225 3.78 -28.55 9.94
CA LYS A 225 3.67 -30.02 9.90
C LYS A 225 2.37 -30.51 10.50
N GLU A 226 1.84 -29.78 11.47
CA GLU A 226 0.68 -30.16 12.25
C GLU A 226 -0.60 -30.19 11.40
N GLN A 227 -1.38 -31.26 11.57
CA GLN A 227 -2.72 -31.41 11.00
C GLN A 227 -3.75 -30.64 11.85
N VAL A 228 -5.03 -30.67 11.46
CA VAL A 228 -6.11 -29.88 12.12
C VAL A 228 -6.77 -30.67 13.25
N ILE A 229 -6.04 -31.59 13.89
CA ILE A 229 -6.58 -32.52 14.86
C ILE A 229 -7.08 -31.78 16.12
N GLY A 230 -8.32 -32.09 16.55
CA GLY A 230 -8.91 -31.60 17.81
C GLY A 230 -9.52 -30.19 17.74
N ARG A 231 -9.40 -29.50 16.60
CA ARG A 231 -10.00 -28.18 16.34
C ARG A 231 -10.74 -28.12 14.99
N SER A 232 -11.07 -29.28 14.45
CA SER A 232 -11.57 -29.51 13.10
C SER A 232 -12.85 -28.72 12.81
N ASP A 233 -13.85 -28.79 13.70
CA ASP A 233 -15.15 -28.09 13.57
C ASP A 233 -14.99 -26.56 13.46
N TYR A 234 -14.13 -25.99 14.31
CA TYR A 234 -13.83 -24.55 14.30
C TYR A 234 -13.06 -24.17 13.03
N TYR A 235 -12.05 -24.96 12.68
CA TYR A 235 -11.18 -24.66 11.53
C TYR A 235 -11.92 -24.74 10.20
N ASP A 236 -12.89 -25.64 10.05
CA ASP A 236 -13.67 -25.81 8.82
C ASP A 236 -14.48 -24.55 8.48
N ALA A 237 -14.93 -23.79 9.48
CA ALA A 237 -15.60 -22.51 9.27
C ALA A 237 -14.62 -21.35 8.93
N VAL A 238 -13.34 -21.50 9.28
CA VAL A 238 -12.33 -20.44 9.20
C VAL A 238 -11.51 -20.55 7.92
N GLY A 239 -10.87 -21.70 7.69
CA GLY A 239 -9.94 -21.95 6.60
C GLY A 239 -8.56 -21.30 6.80
N ALA A 240 -7.55 -21.78 6.06
CA ALA A 240 -6.17 -21.30 6.21
C ALA A 240 -6.01 -19.80 5.94
N LEU A 241 -6.76 -19.23 4.98
CA LEU A 241 -6.63 -17.81 4.65
C LEU A 241 -7.09 -16.90 5.79
N ARG A 242 -8.16 -17.24 6.52
CA ARG A 242 -8.58 -16.47 7.70
C ARG A 242 -7.71 -16.76 8.93
N ASP A 243 -7.24 -18.01 9.10
CA ASP A 243 -6.48 -18.40 10.29
C ASP A 243 -5.14 -17.63 10.40
N VAL A 244 -4.40 -17.55 9.28
CA VAL A 244 -3.03 -17.01 9.26
C VAL A 244 -2.74 -16.02 8.12
N GLY A 245 -3.52 -16.03 7.04
CA GLY A 245 -3.27 -15.18 5.88
C GLY A 245 -3.72 -13.72 6.09
N GLN A 246 -4.98 -13.54 6.50
CA GLN A 246 -5.61 -12.22 6.72
C GLN A 246 -4.91 -11.40 7.80
N ASN A 247 -4.30 -12.07 8.78
CA ASN A 247 -3.62 -11.44 9.92
C ASN A 247 -2.09 -11.50 9.75
N HIS A 248 -1.46 -12.61 10.11
CA HIS A 248 -0.03 -12.77 10.29
C HIS A 248 0.78 -12.50 9.02
N LEU A 249 0.42 -13.14 7.90
CA LEU A 249 1.17 -12.95 6.65
C LEU A 249 1.04 -11.53 6.11
N LEU A 250 -0.14 -10.92 6.23
CA LEU A 250 -0.36 -9.53 5.84
C LEU A 250 0.41 -8.56 6.74
N GLN A 251 0.45 -8.80 8.06
CA GLN A 251 1.28 -8.00 8.97
C GLN A 251 2.77 -8.08 8.64
N LEU A 252 3.29 -9.28 8.35
CA LEU A 252 4.67 -9.43 7.86
C LEU A 252 4.90 -8.71 6.53
N LEU A 253 3.95 -8.79 5.59
CA LEU A 253 4.02 -8.06 4.33
C LEU A 253 4.14 -6.56 4.58
N ALA A 254 3.32 -5.99 5.46
CA ALA A 254 3.38 -4.58 5.80
C ALA A 254 4.73 -4.21 6.43
N LEU A 255 5.24 -4.99 7.39
CA LEU A 255 6.56 -4.71 8.00
C LEU A 255 7.71 -4.76 7.00
N PHE A 256 7.65 -5.64 5.99
CA PHE A 256 8.68 -5.73 4.94
C PHE A 256 8.53 -4.68 3.84
N THR A 257 7.34 -4.10 3.65
CA THR A 257 7.08 -3.21 2.50
C THR A 257 6.77 -1.77 2.88
N MET A 258 6.45 -1.47 4.15
CA MET A 258 6.17 -0.13 4.61
C MET A 258 7.32 0.85 4.32
N SER A 259 7.00 2.12 4.10
CA SER A 259 8.00 3.17 3.95
C SER A 259 8.66 3.50 5.30
N HIS A 260 9.76 4.25 5.27
CA HIS A 260 10.43 4.71 6.49
C HIS A 260 9.43 5.50 7.35
N PRO A 261 9.21 5.12 8.62
CA PRO A 261 8.37 5.87 9.54
C PRO A 261 9.09 7.16 9.96
N MET A 262 8.39 8.21 10.41
CA MET A 262 9.06 9.44 10.87
C MET A 262 9.92 9.18 12.11
N ASP A 263 9.37 8.38 13.02
CA ASP A 263 10.01 7.86 14.21
C ASP A 263 9.44 6.46 14.55
N PHE A 264 9.87 5.89 15.68
CA PHE A 264 9.37 4.61 16.20
C PHE A 264 8.11 4.75 17.08
N SER A 265 7.37 5.86 17.00
CA SER A 265 6.09 5.98 17.70
C SER A 265 5.04 5.02 17.09
N PRO A 266 4.06 4.54 17.88
CA PRO A 266 2.98 3.72 17.39
C PRO A 266 2.26 4.35 16.18
N GLN A 267 1.92 5.64 16.26
CA GLN A 267 1.20 6.36 15.22
C GLN A 267 1.97 6.38 13.90
N SER A 268 3.26 6.71 13.96
CA SER A 268 4.14 6.74 12.80
C SER A 268 4.26 5.37 12.12
N ILE A 269 4.35 4.29 12.90
CA ILE A 269 4.41 2.92 12.37
C ILE A 269 3.07 2.48 11.78
N TRP A 270 1.97 2.75 12.48
CA TRP A 270 0.61 2.45 12.04
C TRP A 270 0.27 3.07 10.70
N GLU A 271 0.56 4.36 10.53
CA GLU A 271 0.35 5.06 9.26
C GLU A 271 1.07 4.36 8.10
N LYS A 272 2.33 3.94 8.31
CA LYS A 272 3.10 3.30 7.24
C LYS A 272 2.64 1.87 6.96
N ARG A 273 2.19 1.10 7.96
CA ARG A 273 1.60 -0.24 7.75
C ARG A 273 0.23 -0.13 7.06
N SER A 274 -0.65 0.73 7.56
CA SER A 274 -1.99 0.97 6.99
C SER A 274 -1.91 1.41 5.52
N ALA A 275 -0.96 2.28 5.18
CA ALA A 275 -0.70 2.70 3.79
C ALA A 275 -0.36 1.55 2.84
N ILE A 276 0.25 0.45 3.35
CA ILE A 276 0.48 -0.75 2.54
C ILE A 276 -0.84 -1.46 2.28
N PHE A 277 -1.64 -1.73 3.31
CA PHE A 277 -2.90 -2.45 3.16
C PHE A 277 -3.90 -1.69 2.27
N SER A 278 -3.98 -0.38 2.39
CA SER A 278 -4.83 0.45 1.52
C SER A 278 -4.36 0.48 0.05
N SER A 279 -3.07 0.18 -0.19
CA SER A 279 -2.47 0.08 -1.52
C SER A 279 -2.48 -1.34 -2.10
N LEU A 280 -2.97 -2.36 -1.37
CA LEU A 280 -3.09 -3.70 -1.91
C LEU A 280 -4.09 -3.73 -3.07
N LYS A 281 -3.70 -4.36 -4.17
CA LYS A 281 -4.57 -4.55 -5.33
C LYS A 281 -5.73 -5.48 -4.97
N ILE A 282 -6.96 -4.99 -5.13
CA ILE A 282 -8.18 -5.79 -4.99
C ILE A 282 -8.44 -6.54 -6.29
N TYR A 283 -8.68 -7.85 -6.20
CA TYR A 283 -8.89 -8.71 -7.35
C TYR A 283 -10.36 -8.84 -7.73
N ARG A 284 -10.62 -8.81 -9.04
CA ARG A 284 -11.88 -9.29 -9.61
C ARG A 284 -11.91 -10.82 -9.61
N PRO A 285 -13.09 -11.47 -9.74
CA PRO A 285 -13.19 -12.94 -9.75
C PRO A 285 -12.25 -13.63 -10.77
N ASP A 286 -12.11 -13.09 -11.98
CA ASP A 286 -11.19 -13.59 -13.02
C ASP A 286 -9.72 -13.50 -12.60
N GLU A 287 -9.37 -12.47 -11.84
CA GLU A 287 -8.02 -12.26 -11.32
C GLU A 287 -7.74 -13.14 -10.10
N VAL A 288 -8.74 -13.46 -9.27
CA VAL A 288 -8.58 -14.38 -8.13
C VAL A 288 -8.18 -15.77 -8.62
N GLU A 289 -8.84 -16.29 -9.66
CA GLU A 289 -8.50 -17.58 -10.26
C GLU A 289 -7.07 -17.59 -10.84
N LYS A 290 -6.62 -16.46 -11.37
CA LYS A 290 -5.27 -16.30 -11.91
C LYS A 290 -4.17 -16.13 -10.86
N TYR A 291 -4.47 -15.42 -9.76
CA TYR A 291 -3.46 -14.96 -8.80
C TYR A 291 -3.51 -15.68 -7.45
N THR A 292 -4.44 -16.61 -7.27
CA THR A 292 -4.55 -17.38 -6.04
C THR A 292 -4.61 -18.86 -6.37
N VAL A 293 -4.13 -19.68 -5.44
CA VAL A 293 -4.30 -21.12 -5.46
C VAL A 293 -4.65 -21.57 -4.05
N ARG A 294 -5.51 -22.58 -3.94
CA ARG A 294 -6.01 -23.13 -2.68
C ARG A 294 -6.04 -24.66 -2.73
N GLY A 295 -5.67 -25.30 -1.64
CA GLY A 295 -5.62 -26.76 -1.55
C GLY A 295 -6.14 -27.31 -0.24
N GLN A 296 -6.48 -28.60 -0.22
CA GLN A 296 -6.91 -29.34 0.96
C GLN A 296 -6.11 -30.65 1.06
N TYR A 297 -5.51 -30.97 2.22
CA TYR A 297 -4.78 -32.24 2.33
C TYR A 297 -5.73 -33.43 2.32
N ILE A 298 -5.28 -34.53 1.72
CA ILE A 298 -6.02 -35.79 1.68
C ILE A 298 -6.17 -36.32 3.10
N GLY A 299 -7.41 -36.62 3.50
CA GLY A 299 -7.76 -37.09 4.85
C GLY A 299 -8.43 -36.03 5.72
N TYR A 300 -8.40 -34.74 5.35
CA TYR A 300 -9.05 -33.66 6.13
C TYR A 300 -10.54 -33.93 6.41
N ARG A 301 -11.28 -34.40 5.41
CA ARG A 301 -12.72 -34.72 5.52
C ARG A 301 -13.03 -35.93 6.39
N ASN A 302 -12.02 -36.73 6.77
CA ASN A 302 -12.20 -37.88 7.65
C ASN A 302 -12.11 -37.49 9.13
N GLU A 303 -11.70 -36.27 9.45
CA GLU A 303 -11.66 -35.80 10.83
C GLU A 303 -13.08 -35.56 11.37
N ARG A 304 -13.23 -35.79 12.68
CA ARG A 304 -14.52 -35.62 13.36
C ARG A 304 -15.02 -34.18 13.24
N GLY A 305 -16.27 -34.05 12.81
CA GLY A 305 -17.03 -32.78 12.73
C GLY A 305 -16.71 -31.88 11.54
N ILE A 306 -15.97 -32.39 10.55
CA ILE A 306 -15.83 -31.79 9.22
C ILE A 306 -16.96 -32.29 8.31
N ALA A 307 -17.52 -31.39 7.49
CA ALA A 307 -18.54 -31.76 6.51
C ALA A 307 -17.96 -32.66 5.41
N GLU A 308 -18.69 -33.70 4.99
CA GLU A 308 -18.26 -34.66 3.95
C GLU A 308 -17.91 -33.99 2.61
N ASN A 309 -18.57 -32.87 2.29
CA ASN A 309 -18.34 -32.08 1.08
C ASN A 309 -17.56 -30.79 1.35
N SER A 310 -16.86 -30.69 2.49
CA SER A 310 -16.10 -29.48 2.85
C SER A 310 -15.13 -29.09 1.74
N LYS A 311 -15.24 -27.82 1.33
CA LYS A 311 -14.33 -27.19 0.37
C LYS A 311 -13.34 -26.26 1.08
N THR A 312 -13.14 -26.41 2.38
CA THR A 312 -12.26 -25.52 3.16
C THR A 312 -10.80 -25.75 2.80
N GLU A 313 -10.07 -24.67 2.54
CA GLU A 313 -8.65 -24.77 2.23
C GLU A 313 -7.82 -24.98 3.50
N THR A 314 -6.86 -25.90 3.41
CA THR A 314 -5.80 -26.12 4.41
C THR A 314 -4.44 -25.63 3.91
N TYR A 315 -4.38 -25.19 2.64
CA TYR A 315 -3.23 -24.57 1.98
C TYR A 315 -3.72 -23.43 1.09
N PHE A 316 -2.95 -22.33 1.03
CA PHE A 316 -3.13 -21.31 0.00
C PHE A 316 -1.79 -20.72 -0.44
N LYS A 317 -1.82 -20.18 -1.66
CA LYS A 317 -0.79 -19.30 -2.20
C LYS A 317 -1.46 -18.13 -2.90
N ILE A 318 -1.09 -16.90 -2.55
CA ILE A 318 -1.64 -15.68 -3.13
C ILE A 318 -0.47 -14.86 -3.68
N LYS A 319 -0.53 -14.52 -4.96
CA LYS A 319 0.31 -13.49 -5.56
C LYS A 319 -0.38 -12.16 -5.37
N ALA A 320 0.14 -11.31 -4.49
CA ALA A 320 -0.34 -9.97 -4.18
C ALA A 320 0.51 -8.89 -4.88
N PHE A 321 -0.10 -7.74 -5.13
CA PHE A 321 0.58 -6.54 -5.64
C PHE A 321 0.23 -5.32 -4.77
N ILE A 322 1.20 -4.41 -4.62
CA ILE A 322 1.04 -3.14 -3.92
C ILE A 322 1.13 -2.00 -4.94
N ASP A 323 0.02 -1.28 -5.15
CA ASP A 323 -0.15 -0.26 -6.19
C ASP A 323 0.37 1.12 -5.75
N ASN A 324 1.62 1.18 -5.29
CA ASN A 324 2.33 2.43 -4.97
C ASN A 324 3.66 2.54 -5.73
N SER A 325 4.25 3.74 -5.71
CA SER A 325 5.47 4.05 -6.48
C SER A 325 6.66 3.17 -6.13
N ARG A 326 6.75 2.69 -4.88
CA ARG A 326 7.85 1.87 -4.38
C ARG A 326 7.76 0.41 -4.84
N TRP A 327 6.55 -0.14 -4.95
CA TRP A 327 6.33 -1.59 -5.14
C TRP A 327 5.58 -1.97 -6.40
N VAL A 328 5.11 -1.01 -7.19
CA VAL A 328 4.40 -1.30 -8.44
C VAL A 328 5.20 -2.28 -9.31
N GLY A 329 4.52 -3.34 -9.76
CA GLY A 329 5.08 -4.40 -10.60
C GLY A 329 5.86 -5.49 -9.86
N VAL A 330 6.13 -5.36 -8.56
CA VAL A 330 6.83 -6.40 -7.77
C VAL A 330 5.79 -7.39 -7.22
N PRO A 331 5.82 -8.68 -7.63
CA PRO A 331 4.95 -9.69 -7.05
C PRO A 331 5.37 -10.04 -5.62
N MET A 332 4.37 -10.13 -4.75
CA MET A 332 4.51 -10.55 -3.36
C MET A 332 3.76 -11.87 -3.17
N TYR A 333 4.41 -12.93 -2.74
CA TYR A 333 3.78 -14.23 -2.53
C TYR A 333 3.48 -14.43 -1.05
N LEU A 334 2.21 -14.65 -0.72
CA LEU A 334 1.76 -15.07 0.60
C LEU A 334 1.39 -16.55 0.51
N GLU A 335 2.10 -17.40 1.22
CA GLU A 335 1.94 -18.86 1.15
C GLU A 335 1.83 -19.44 2.54
N SER A 336 0.82 -20.28 2.77
CA SER A 336 0.73 -21.06 4.00
C SER A 336 -0.04 -22.35 3.81
N GLY A 337 0.30 -23.36 4.59
CA GLY A 337 -0.53 -24.55 4.71
C GLY A 337 -0.18 -25.45 5.88
N LYS A 338 -1.08 -26.38 6.14
CA LYS A 338 -1.01 -27.40 7.20
C LYS A 338 -0.69 -28.77 6.63
N ALA A 339 -0.28 -29.68 7.50
CA ALA A 339 0.12 -31.03 7.13
C ALA A 339 1.23 -31.02 6.06
N LEU A 340 2.19 -30.10 6.16
CA LEU A 340 3.32 -29.99 5.24
C LEU A 340 4.54 -30.79 5.76
N ASP A 341 5.63 -30.81 4.99
CA ASP A 341 6.86 -31.53 5.29
C ASP A 341 7.71 -30.86 6.38
N GLU A 342 7.52 -29.55 6.60
CA GLU A 342 8.22 -28.75 7.63
C GLU A 342 7.34 -27.70 8.32
N SER A 343 7.71 -27.35 9.57
CA SER A 343 7.14 -26.22 10.30
C SER A 343 8.14 -25.08 10.22
N LYS A 344 7.84 -24.05 9.45
CA LYS A 344 8.79 -22.97 9.12
C LYS A 344 8.07 -21.68 8.78
N LEU A 345 8.59 -20.57 9.28
CA LEU A 345 8.15 -19.23 8.90
C LEU A 345 9.34 -18.43 8.40
N GLU A 346 9.28 -17.95 7.17
CA GLU A 346 10.34 -17.15 6.57
C GLU A 346 9.81 -16.09 5.60
N VAL A 347 10.62 -15.04 5.44
CA VAL A 347 10.46 -14.03 4.39
C VAL A 347 11.68 -14.03 3.50
N ILE A 348 11.49 -14.18 2.21
CA ILE A 348 12.53 -14.24 1.19
C ILE A 348 12.38 -13.03 0.28
N VAL A 349 13.42 -12.20 0.19
CA VAL A 349 13.50 -11.05 -0.71
C VAL A 349 14.53 -11.39 -1.80
N SER A 350 14.04 -11.56 -3.03
CA SER A 350 14.90 -11.81 -4.19
C SER A 350 15.18 -10.49 -4.91
N PHE A 351 16.46 -10.20 -5.14
CA PHE A 351 16.88 -9.03 -5.90
C PHE A 351 16.93 -9.34 -7.39
N LYS A 352 16.71 -8.32 -8.21
CA LYS A 352 16.86 -8.40 -9.66
C LYS A 352 18.31 -8.69 -10.00
N HIS A 353 18.48 -9.47 -11.04
CA HIS A 353 19.78 -9.70 -11.63
C HIS A 353 20.33 -8.42 -12.26
N GLN A 354 21.63 -8.15 -12.10
CA GLN A 354 22.28 -6.97 -12.66
C GLN A 354 22.67 -7.23 -14.12
N GLU A 355 22.33 -6.28 -15.00
CA GLU A 355 22.74 -6.32 -16.41
C GLU A 355 23.63 -5.09 -16.76
N PRO A 356 24.77 -5.29 -17.45
CA PRO A 356 25.33 -6.58 -17.91
C PRO A 356 25.87 -7.44 -16.75
N CYS A 357 25.72 -8.78 -16.82
CA CYS A 357 26.29 -9.69 -15.81
C CYS A 357 27.72 -10.11 -16.13
N LEU A 358 28.51 -10.35 -15.09
CA LEU A 358 29.82 -11.04 -15.13
C LEU A 358 29.71 -12.54 -14.77
N CYS A 359 28.52 -13.11 -14.91
CA CYS A 359 28.23 -14.51 -14.66
C CYS A 359 29.04 -15.37 -15.64
N PRO A 360 29.45 -16.60 -15.26
CA PRO A 360 30.06 -17.51 -16.22
C PRO A 360 29.15 -17.71 -17.44
N PRO A 361 29.69 -17.91 -18.66
CA PRO A 361 28.89 -18.22 -19.83
C PRO A 361 28.00 -19.47 -19.59
N GLY A 362 26.69 -19.33 -19.75
CA GLY A 362 25.69 -20.37 -19.51
C GLY A 362 24.32 -19.79 -19.13
N ASP A 363 23.32 -20.64 -18.90
CA ASP A 363 21.94 -20.21 -18.63
C ASP A 363 21.70 -19.75 -17.17
N GLN A 364 22.65 -20.01 -16.27
CA GLN A 364 22.45 -19.80 -14.84
C GLN A 364 22.94 -18.41 -14.38
N HIS A 365 21.99 -17.48 -14.29
CA HIS A 365 22.19 -16.18 -13.68
C HIS A 365 21.92 -16.21 -12.18
N TYR A 366 22.76 -15.55 -11.38
CA TYR A 366 22.62 -15.51 -9.93
C TYR A 366 22.09 -14.16 -9.45
N SER A 367 21.11 -14.20 -8.57
CA SER A 367 20.59 -13.02 -7.87
C SER A 367 20.97 -13.04 -6.40
N ASN A 368 21.11 -11.85 -5.80
CA ASN A 368 21.17 -11.77 -4.34
C ASN A 368 19.81 -12.16 -3.76
N VAL A 369 19.86 -12.87 -2.63
CA VAL A 369 18.67 -13.29 -1.89
C VAL A 369 18.89 -13.02 -0.42
N LEU A 370 18.01 -12.24 0.17
CA LEU A 370 17.93 -12.04 1.62
C LEU A 370 16.81 -12.95 2.14
N SER A 371 17.15 -13.84 3.07
CA SER A 371 16.18 -14.71 3.74
C SER A 371 16.15 -14.37 5.23
N TYR A 372 14.96 -14.09 5.73
CA TYR A 372 14.66 -13.73 7.10
C TYR A 372 13.81 -14.84 7.72
N GLN A 373 14.46 -15.76 8.43
CA GLN A 373 13.78 -16.91 9.04
C GLN A 373 13.35 -16.55 10.45
N ILE A 374 12.04 -16.63 10.71
CA ILE A 374 11.40 -16.21 11.96
C ILE A 374 11.28 -17.37 12.94
N GLN A 375 11.01 -18.58 12.45
CA GLN A 375 10.99 -19.83 13.24
C GLN A 375 11.18 -21.04 12.30
N PRO A 376 11.67 -22.19 12.79
CA PRO A 376 12.09 -22.47 14.16
C PRO A 376 13.54 -22.05 14.46
N LYS A 377 14.29 -21.62 13.44
CA LYS A 377 15.63 -21.07 13.58
C LYS A 377 15.60 -19.58 13.27
N GLU A 378 15.72 -18.77 14.30
CA GLU A 378 15.77 -17.32 14.21
C GLU A 378 17.09 -16.88 13.58
N GLN A 379 17.09 -16.57 12.28
CA GLN A 379 18.30 -16.19 11.56
C GLN A 379 18.02 -15.28 10.36
N ILE A 380 19.04 -14.51 9.99
CA ILE A 380 19.06 -13.65 8.80
C ILE A 380 20.21 -14.11 7.92
N THR A 381 19.93 -14.39 6.64
CA THR A 381 20.96 -14.78 5.68
C THR A 381 20.89 -13.93 4.42
N THR A 382 22.04 -13.56 3.86
CA THR A 382 22.11 -12.92 2.54
C THR A 382 23.08 -13.65 1.64
N SER A 383 22.64 -13.97 0.42
CA SER A 383 23.42 -14.70 -0.57
C SER A 383 24.15 -13.76 -1.53
N PHE A 384 25.43 -14.01 -1.78
CA PHE A 384 26.29 -13.19 -2.64
C PHE A 384 27.28 -14.05 -3.43
N LEU A 385 27.87 -13.48 -4.48
CA LEU A 385 28.86 -14.14 -5.33
C LEU A 385 30.28 -13.81 -4.89
N VAL A 386 31.16 -14.81 -4.94
CA VAL A 386 32.60 -14.66 -4.76
C VAL A 386 33.36 -15.47 -5.80
N LYS A 387 34.58 -15.05 -6.14
CA LYS A 387 35.52 -15.90 -6.90
C LYS A 387 35.97 -17.06 -6.00
N LYS A 388 35.91 -18.29 -6.51
CA LYS A 388 36.54 -19.45 -5.86
C LYS A 388 38.06 -19.25 -5.84
N PRO A 389 38.75 -19.41 -4.70
CA PRO A 389 40.20 -19.40 -4.66
C PRO A 389 40.77 -20.43 -5.66
N GLY A 390 41.74 -20.00 -6.48
CA GLY A 390 42.32 -20.81 -7.56
C GLY A 390 42.63 -20.01 -8.82
N PHE A 391 43.20 -20.68 -9.81
CA PHE A 391 43.61 -20.09 -11.09
C PHE A 391 42.41 -19.68 -11.96
N ASP A 392 41.29 -20.41 -11.86
CA ASP A 392 40.10 -20.15 -12.68
C ASP A 392 39.22 -19.02 -12.12
N ASN A 393 38.52 -18.30 -13.00
CA ASN A 393 37.55 -17.26 -12.61
C ASN A 393 36.14 -17.83 -12.40
N ILE A 394 36.04 -18.92 -11.64
CA ILE A 394 34.76 -19.57 -11.32
C ILE A 394 34.10 -18.83 -10.16
N LEU A 395 32.89 -18.33 -10.38
CA LEU A 395 32.07 -17.69 -9.35
C LEU A 395 31.28 -18.74 -8.56
N HIS A 396 31.20 -18.56 -7.24
CA HIS A 396 30.41 -19.38 -6.33
C HIS A 396 29.51 -18.51 -5.46
N GLN A 397 28.30 -19.00 -5.18
CA GLN A 397 27.40 -18.36 -4.23
C GLN A 397 27.79 -18.73 -2.79
N LYS A 398 27.93 -17.71 -1.93
CA LYS A 398 28.17 -17.82 -0.49
C LYS A 398 27.10 -17.05 0.28
N LYS A 399 27.04 -17.27 1.59
CA LYS A 399 26.04 -16.67 2.48
C LYS A 399 26.72 -15.97 3.65
N PHE A 400 26.30 -14.75 3.95
CA PHE A 400 26.46 -14.20 5.30
C PHE A 400 25.29 -14.67 6.13
N GLN A 401 25.56 -15.10 7.36
CA GLN A 401 24.57 -15.66 8.27
C GLN A 401 24.70 -14.98 9.63
N PHE A 402 23.55 -14.54 10.14
CA PHE A 402 23.39 -14.07 11.51
C PHE A 402 22.37 -14.98 12.20
N ASP A 403 22.84 -15.76 13.17
CA ASP A 403 22.01 -16.63 14.02
C ASP A 403 21.83 -15.97 15.39
N TYR A 404 20.57 -15.76 15.80
CA TYR A 404 20.27 -15.03 17.03
C TYR A 404 20.70 -15.77 18.28
N LYS A 405 20.43 -17.08 18.33
CA LYS A 405 20.71 -17.89 19.52
C LYS A 405 22.22 -18.02 19.72
N GLN A 406 22.97 -18.15 18.62
CA GLN A 406 24.43 -18.12 18.66
C GLN A 406 24.98 -16.77 19.12
N ALA A 407 24.33 -15.65 18.75
CA ALA A 407 24.81 -14.31 19.04
C ALA A 407 24.50 -13.82 20.46
N PHE A 408 23.32 -14.15 21.01
CA PHE A 408 22.82 -13.58 22.28
C PHE A 408 22.50 -14.62 23.36
N GLY A 409 22.45 -15.91 23.03
CA GLY A 409 22.00 -16.96 23.95
C GLY A 409 20.46 -17.09 24.01
N GLU A 410 19.98 -18.25 24.48
CA GLU A 410 18.54 -18.53 24.53
C GLU A 410 17.79 -17.76 25.63
N GLU A 411 18.46 -17.39 26.73
CA GLU A 411 17.82 -16.73 27.87
C GLU A 411 17.37 -15.28 27.59
N GLU A 412 17.94 -14.65 26.56
CA GLU A 412 17.59 -13.30 26.11
C GLU A 412 16.31 -13.28 25.25
N PHE A 413 15.82 -14.45 24.81
CA PHE A 413 14.58 -14.51 24.03
C PHE A 413 13.36 -14.27 24.92
N ILE A 414 12.62 -13.21 24.60
CA ILE A 414 11.37 -12.88 25.26
C ILE A 414 10.21 -13.48 24.46
N GLU A 415 9.39 -14.28 25.14
CA GLU A 415 8.16 -14.84 24.58
C GLU A 415 7.20 -13.75 24.10
N ALA A 416 6.49 -14.01 23.01
CA ALA A 416 5.67 -12.99 22.35
C ALA A 416 4.62 -12.36 23.31
N TYR A 417 3.93 -13.17 24.10
CA TYR A 417 2.93 -12.69 25.07
C TYR A 417 3.55 -11.93 26.24
N GLU A 418 4.79 -12.23 26.63
CA GLU A 418 5.51 -11.49 27.67
C GLU A 418 5.74 -10.04 27.23
N LYS A 419 6.23 -9.86 25.99
CA LYS A 419 6.41 -8.53 25.41
C LYS A 419 5.09 -7.80 25.22
N LEU A 420 4.07 -8.45 24.68
CA LEU A 420 2.76 -7.83 24.43
C LEU A 420 2.09 -7.36 25.72
N LEU A 421 2.09 -8.17 26.79
CA LEU A 421 1.52 -7.76 28.07
C LEU A 421 2.27 -6.57 28.68
N LEU A 422 3.60 -6.54 28.55
CA LEU A 422 4.38 -5.39 29.00
C LEU A 422 3.97 -4.12 28.23
N ASP A 423 3.80 -4.22 26.92
CA ASP A 423 3.40 -3.08 26.08
C ASP A 423 1.99 -2.59 26.38
N MET A 424 1.06 -3.51 26.70
CA MET A 424 -0.27 -3.17 27.19
C MET A 424 -0.25 -2.38 28.50
N VAL A 425 0.70 -2.67 29.39
CA VAL A 425 0.87 -1.92 30.65
C VAL A 425 1.53 -0.57 30.39
N MET A 426 2.56 -0.54 29.54
CA MET A 426 3.33 0.66 29.21
C MET A 426 2.56 1.65 28.33
N GLY A 427 1.54 1.20 27.61
CA GLY A 427 0.79 2.01 26.66
C GLY A 427 1.43 2.12 25.29
N ASP A 428 2.32 1.17 24.96
CA ASP A 428 2.96 1.11 23.67
C ASP A 428 2.10 0.25 22.74
N GLN A 429 1.52 0.87 21.71
CA GLN A 429 0.67 0.15 20.77
C GLN A 429 1.39 -0.26 19.47
N THR A 430 2.72 -0.13 19.40
CA THR A 430 3.51 -0.41 18.20
C THR A 430 3.26 -1.82 17.64
N LEU A 431 3.05 -2.80 18.51
CA LEU A 431 2.87 -4.21 18.16
C LEU A 431 1.39 -4.64 18.04
N PHE A 432 0.47 -3.69 18.08
CA PHE A 432 -0.97 -3.95 18.05
C PHE A 432 -1.57 -3.49 16.72
N VAL A 433 -2.66 -4.13 16.33
CA VAL A 433 -3.30 -3.88 15.04
C VAL A 433 -4.40 -2.82 15.21
N THR A 434 -4.39 -1.83 14.33
CA THR A 434 -5.42 -0.78 14.30
C THR A 434 -6.67 -1.19 13.52
N THR A 435 -7.77 -0.44 13.72
CA THR A 435 -9.00 -0.57 12.92
C THR A 435 -8.72 -0.46 11.43
N ASP A 436 -8.02 0.59 11.01
CA ASP A 436 -7.75 0.83 9.59
C ASP A 436 -6.99 -0.32 8.95
N GLU A 437 -6.04 -0.91 9.67
CA GLU A 437 -5.31 -2.10 9.20
C GLU A 437 -6.26 -3.28 9.01
N ILE A 438 -7.10 -3.61 10.00
CA ILE A 438 -8.05 -4.74 9.94
C ILE A 438 -9.05 -4.57 8.79
N LEU A 439 -9.62 -3.38 8.64
CA LEU A 439 -10.59 -3.11 7.58
C LEU A 439 -9.96 -3.25 6.19
N ASN A 440 -8.74 -2.74 6.00
CA ASN A 440 -8.03 -2.87 4.72
C ASN A 440 -7.58 -4.31 4.44
N GLN A 441 -7.18 -5.07 5.47
CA GLN A 441 -6.90 -6.50 5.35
C GLN A 441 -8.16 -7.27 4.90
N TRP A 442 -9.32 -7.01 5.51
CA TRP A 442 -10.59 -7.61 5.09
C TRP A 442 -11.00 -7.20 3.67
N ARG A 443 -10.83 -5.92 3.31
CA ARG A 443 -11.09 -5.43 1.95
C ARG A 443 -10.31 -6.21 0.89
N PHE A 444 -9.07 -6.59 1.20
CA PHE A 444 -8.24 -7.40 0.30
C PHE A 444 -8.64 -8.89 0.28
N VAL A 445 -8.90 -9.48 1.43
CA VAL A 445 -9.14 -10.93 1.57
C VAL A 445 -10.56 -11.35 1.19
N GLU A 446 -11.57 -10.52 1.45
CA GLU A 446 -12.97 -10.90 1.27
C GLU A 446 -13.35 -11.25 -0.19
N PRO A 447 -12.93 -10.50 -1.23
CA PRO A 447 -13.19 -10.89 -2.62
C PRO A 447 -12.57 -12.24 -2.99
N ILE A 448 -11.40 -12.58 -2.41
CA ILE A 448 -10.74 -13.87 -2.61
C ILE A 448 -11.60 -14.98 -2.00
N LEU A 449 -12.01 -14.82 -0.74
CA LEU A 449 -12.86 -15.78 -0.05
C LEU A 449 -14.20 -16.00 -0.76
N LYS A 450 -14.84 -14.94 -1.28
CA LYS A 450 -16.10 -15.06 -2.04
C LYS A 450 -15.92 -15.89 -3.31
N SER A 451 -14.86 -15.63 -4.08
CA SER A 451 -14.54 -16.43 -5.27
C SER A 451 -14.24 -17.89 -4.92
N TRP A 452 -13.55 -18.13 -3.80
CA TRP A 452 -13.25 -19.47 -3.32
C TRP A 452 -14.50 -20.25 -2.89
N GLN A 453 -15.51 -19.58 -2.32
CA GLN A 453 -16.82 -20.19 -2.03
C GLN A 453 -17.52 -20.67 -3.31
N GLU A 454 -17.35 -19.95 -4.42
CA GLU A 454 -17.79 -20.36 -5.76
C GLU A 454 -16.89 -21.42 -6.41
N ASN A 455 -15.90 -21.96 -5.68
CA ASN A 455 -14.92 -22.92 -6.16
C ASN A 455 -14.03 -22.40 -7.32
N LYS A 456 -13.66 -21.11 -7.26
CA LYS A 456 -12.75 -20.45 -8.21
C LYS A 456 -11.58 -19.78 -7.49
N PRO A 457 -10.32 -20.24 -7.65
CA PRO A 457 -9.89 -21.40 -8.44
C PRO A 457 -10.37 -22.72 -7.82
N GLN A 458 -10.33 -23.78 -8.61
CA GLN A 458 -10.65 -25.13 -8.16
C GLN A 458 -9.73 -25.54 -6.99
N LEU A 459 -10.32 -26.13 -5.96
CA LEU A 459 -9.58 -26.70 -4.84
C LEU A 459 -8.79 -27.94 -5.30
N PHE A 460 -7.46 -27.91 -5.16
CA PHE A 460 -6.61 -29.08 -5.41
C PHE A 460 -6.37 -29.88 -4.11
N TYR A 461 -5.93 -31.13 -4.24
CA TYR A 461 -5.62 -31.99 -3.09
C TYR A 461 -4.14 -32.34 -3.04
N TYR A 462 -3.57 -32.39 -1.84
CA TYR A 462 -2.18 -32.74 -1.63
C TYR A 462 -2.01 -33.80 -0.53
N LYS A 463 -0.93 -34.57 -0.60
CA LYS A 463 -0.64 -35.58 0.41
C LYS A 463 -0.07 -34.92 1.66
N PRO A 464 -0.50 -35.33 2.86
CA PRO A 464 0.06 -34.81 4.10
C PRO A 464 1.53 -35.21 4.23
N HIS A 465 2.35 -34.31 4.79
CA HIS A 465 3.78 -34.46 5.05
C HIS A 465 4.67 -34.60 3.80
N GLU A 466 4.12 -34.28 2.63
CA GLU A 466 4.88 -34.15 1.38
C GLU A 466 5.01 -32.68 0.98
N LYS A 467 6.04 -32.38 0.17
CA LYS A 467 6.17 -31.05 -0.43
C LYS A 467 5.03 -30.84 -1.42
N VAL A 468 4.35 -29.71 -1.28
CA VAL A 468 3.42 -29.23 -2.31
C VAL A 468 4.25 -28.74 -3.50
N HIS A 469 4.49 -29.64 -4.46
CA HIS A 469 5.31 -29.36 -5.64
C HIS A 469 4.65 -28.29 -6.52
N GLU A 470 5.41 -27.23 -6.80
CA GLU A 470 5.16 -26.14 -7.77
C GLU A 470 3.70 -25.89 -8.15
N VAL A 471 2.95 -25.36 -7.19
CA VAL A 471 1.78 -24.54 -7.48
C VAL A 471 2.29 -23.22 -8.09
N VAL A 472 2.47 -23.23 -9.42
CA VAL A 472 2.92 -22.06 -10.18
C VAL A 472 1.72 -21.16 -10.44
N ILE A 473 1.61 -20.08 -9.66
CA ILE A 473 0.83 -18.92 -10.09
C ILE A 473 1.60 -18.33 -11.25
N ALA A 474 1.08 -18.48 -12.48
CA ALA A 474 1.76 -18.08 -13.72
C ALA A 474 2.59 -16.79 -13.53
N ASP A 475 3.90 -16.96 -13.52
CA ASP A 475 4.85 -15.87 -13.40
C ASP A 475 5.00 -15.23 -14.77
N ASN A 476 3.94 -14.56 -15.23
CA ASN A 476 4.05 -13.66 -16.37
C ASN A 476 4.87 -12.46 -15.89
N LYS A 477 6.21 -12.61 -15.84
CA LYS A 477 7.12 -11.50 -16.02
C LYS A 477 6.68 -10.83 -17.31
N ARG A 478 5.88 -9.77 -17.20
CA ARG A 478 5.50 -8.94 -18.33
C ARG A 478 6.68 -8.00 -18.60
N THR A 479 7.80 -8.59 -19.02
CA THR A 479 8.86 -7.85 -19.68
C THR A 479 8.31 -7.46 -21.04
N ILE A 480 7.83 -6.21 -21.13
CA ILE A 480 7.55 -5.61 -22.42
C ILE A 480 8.89 -5.47 -23.16
N GLN A 481 8.91 -5.84 -24.44
CA GLN A 481 10.07 -5.52 -25.27
C GLN A 481 10.20 -4.00 -25.33
N LYS A 482 11.37 -3.47 -25.02
CA LYS A 482 11.62 -2.01 -24.91
C LYS A 482 11.72 -1.36 -26.29
N GLU A 483 10.66 -1.46 -27.09
CA GLU A 483 10.59 -0.92 -28.43
C GLU A 483 9.27 -0.18 -28.63
N VAL A 484 9.33 1.02 -29.23
CA VAL A 484 8.16 1.88 -29.41
C VAL A 484 8.30 2.78 -30.63
N GLY A 485 7.21 2.92 -31.38
CA GLY A 485 7.08 3.92 -32.44
C GLY A 485 6.51 5.21 -31.88
N ILE A 486 7.09 6.37 -32.21
CA ILE A 486 6.53 7.67 -31.82
C ILE A 486 6.24 8.50 -33.06
N ILE A 487 4.98 8.89 -33.21
CA ILE A 487 4.49 9.74 -34.29
C ILE A 487 4.17 11.11 -33.72
N GLY A 488 4.83 12.14 -34.25
CA GLY A 488 4.69 13.53 -33.81
C GLY A 488 5.82 13.95 -32.87
N LEU A 489 6.93 14.40 -33.45
CA LEU A 489 8.15 14.78 -32.72
C LEU A 489 8.23 16.30 -32.52
N GLY A 490 7.10 16.88 -32.11
CA GLY A 490 7.03 18.27 -31.65
C GLY A 490 7.66 18.45 -30.26
N LYS A 491 7.36 19.56 -29.58
CA LYS A 491 7.92 19.88 -28.24
C LYS A 491 7.73 18.76 -27.22
N MET A 492 6.54 18.17 -27.16
CA MET A 492 6.24 17.08 -26.23
C MET A 492 6.86 15.76 -26.70
N GLY A 493 6.59 15.36 -27.96
CA GLY A 493 7.00 14.06 -28.48
C GLY A 493 8.52 13.89 -28.58
N ALA A 494 9.26 14.94 -28.91
CA ALA A 494 10.72 14.90 -28.94
C ALA A 494 11.32 14.70 -27.53
N ASN A 495 10.73 15.32 -26.49
CA ASN A 495 11.20 15.14 -25.12
C ASN A 495 10.83 13.75 -24.57
N LEU A 496 9.65 13.24 -24.90
CA LEU A 496 9.23 11.88 -24.58
C LEU A 496 10.15 10.84 -25.24
N ALA A 497 10.49 11.05 -26.52
CA ALA A 497 11.41 10.18 -27.25
C ALA A 497 12.80 10.16 -26.58
N LYS A 498 13.35 11.32 -26.22
CA LYS A 498 14.63 11.42 -25.50
C LYS A 498 14.60 10.70 -24.16
N GLN A 499 13.51 10.86 -23.40
CA GLN A 499 13.34 10.18 -22.11
C GLN A 499 13.36 8.66 -22.28
N LEU A 500 12.65 8.14 -23.28
CA LEU A 500 12.59 6.70 -23.56
C LEU A 500 13.95 6.16 -24.03
N LEU A 501 14.65 6.88 -24.90
CA LEU A 501 16.01 6.53 -25.36
C LEU A 501 16.99 6.40 -24.19
N GLU A 502 16.97 7.34 -23.24
CA GLU A 502 17.81 7.27 -22.02
C GLU A 502 17.46 6.08 -21.12
N LYS A 503 16.21 5.62 -21.16
CA LYS A 503 15.76 4.41 -20.46
C LYS A 503 15.98 3.14 -21.28
N ARG A 504 16.81 3.23 -22.31
CA ARG A 504 17.23 2.14 -23.21
C ARG A 504 16.07 1.53 -23.99
N TRP A 505 15.09 2.34 -24.36
CA TRP A 505 14.11 1.95 -25.37
C TRP A 505 14.68 2.17 -26.77
N ARG A 506 14.43 1.23 -27.66
CA ARG A 506 14.55 1.43 -29.10
C ARG A 506 13.35 2.25 -29.56
N VAL A 507 13.60 3.48 -30.00
CA VAL A 507 12.55 4.41 -30.43
C VAL A 507 12.64 4.63 -31.93
N ILE A 508 11.56 4.29 -32.66
CA ILE A 508 11.42 4.60 -34.08
C ILE A 508 10.54 5.84 -34.21
N GLY A 509 11.10 6.94 -34.68
CA GLY A 509 10.42 8.22 -34.81
C GLY A 509 9.89 8.47 -36.21
N PHE A 510 8.66 8.99 -36.30
CA PHE A 510 8.12 9.57 -37.53
C PHE A 510 7.51 10.95 -37.24
N ASN A 511 7.75 11.88 -38.15
CA ASN A 511 7.14 13.19 -38.13
C ASN A 511 6.96 13.68 -39.57
N ARG A 512 5.86 14.40 -39.85
CA ARG A 512 5.57 14.93 -41.20
C ARG A 512 6.69 15.81 -41.75
N SER A 513 7.32 16.60 -40.89
CA SER A 513 8.57 17.34 -41.18
C SER A 513 9.74 16.46 -40.78
N ILE A 514 10.47 15.92 -41.76
CA ILE A 514 11.53 14.95 -41.53
C ILE A 514 12.69 15.53 -40.71
N GLU A 515 12.92 16.83 -40.81
CA GLU A 515 13.98 17.57 -40.11
C GLU A 515 13.83 17.41 -38.59
N LYS A 516 12.60 17.34 -38.07
CA LYS A 516 12.35 17.15 -36.63
C LYS A 516 12.76 15.77 -36.14
N THR A 517 12.63 14.75 -36.98
CA THR A 517 13.08 13.39 -36.66
C THR A 517 14.61 13.30 -36.77
N GLU A 518 15.18 13.90 -37.80
CA GLU A 518 16.63 13.95 -38.05
C GLU A 518 17.40 14.64 -36.91
N MET A 519 16.85 15.72 -36.34
CA MET A 519 17.43 16.41 -35.17
C MET A 519 17.57 15.53 -33.93
N LEU A 520 16.89 14.37 -33.88
CA LEU A 520 16.94 13.43 -32.77
C LEU A 520 17.92 12.26 -33.00
N LYS A 521 18.52 12.11 -34.19
CA LYS A 521 19.54 11.08 -34.48
C LYS A 521 20.71 11.08 -33.48
N PRO A 522 21.26 12.23 -33.05
CA PRO A 522 22.35 12.23 -32.06
C PRO A 522 21.96 11.63 -30.70
N PHE A 523 20.67 11.52 -30.40
CA PHE A 523 20.16 10.91 -29.17
C PHE A 523 19.87 9.40 -29.34
N GLY A 524 20.11 8.83 -30.53
CA GLY A 524 19.92 7.41 -30.82
C GLY A 524 18.54 7.02 -31.35
N ILE A 525 17.72 7.97 -31.82
CA ILE A 525 16.44 7.64 -32.46
C ILE A 525 16.68 6.96 -33.82
N GLU A 526 15.85 5.98 -34.16
CA GLU A 526 15.76 5.46 -35.53
C GLU A 526 14.74 6.27 -36.32
N VAL A 527 15.13 6.72 -37.51
CA VAL A 527 14.27 7.56 -38.37
C VAL A 527 13.42 6.68 -39.28
N ALA A 528 12.12 6.98 -39.37
CA ALA A 528 11.24 6.47 -40.40
C ALA A 528 10.77 7.62 -41.31
N HIS A 529 10.80 7.39 -42.63
CA HIS A 529 10.38 8.36 -43.66
C HIS A 529 8.90 8.20 -44.05
N SER A 530 8.26 7.10 -43.63
CA SER A 530 6.83 6.85 -43.83
C SER A 530 6.23 6.06 -42.67
N LEU A 531 4.90 6.09 -42.54
CA LEU A 531 4.18 5.25 -41.58
C LEU A 531 4.43 3.76 -41.83
N GLN A 532 4.44 3.34 -43.10
CA GLN A 532 4.74 1.96 -43.48
C GLN A 532 6.14 1.52 -43.03
N GLU A 533 7.15 2.39 -43.20
CA GLU A 533 8.51 2.11 -42.75
C GLU A 533 8.60 2.00 -41.22
N LEU A 534 7.92 2.89 -40.49
CA LEU A 534 7.86 2.84 -39.04
C LEU A 534 7.29 1.49 -38.55
N ILE A 535 6.18 1.04 -39.17
CA ILE A 535 5.54 -0.23 -38.84
C ILE A 535 6.42 -1.44 -39.20
N LYS A 536 7.16 -1.39 -40.31
CA LYS A 536 8.09 -2.45 -40.72
C LYS A 536 9.30 -2.61 -39.77
N LYS A 537 9.77 -1.51 -39.15
CA LYS A 537 10.92 -1.53 -38.23
C LYS A 537 10.57 -2.03 -36.82
N LEU A 538 9.29 -2.05 -36.47
CA LEU A 538 8.80 -2.47 -35.15
C LEU A 538 8.43 -3.96 -35.10
N PRO A 539 8.77 -4.67 -34.00
CA PRO A 539 8.32 -6.04 -33.78
C PRO A 539 6.84 -6.08 -33.39
N LYS A 540 6.22 -7.24 -33.58
CA LYS A 540 4.84 -7.51 -33.15
C LYS A 540 4.82 -7.99 -31.69
N PRO A 541 3.83 -7.59 -30.86
CA PRO A 541 2.84 -6.56 -31.14
C PRO A 541 3.47 -5.17 -31.13
N ARG A 542 3.12 -4.35 -32.12
CA ARG A 542 3.68 -3.01 -32.32
C ARG A 542 3.02 -2.02 -31.36
N ILE A 543 3.81 -1.12 -30.79
CA ILE A 543 3.33 -0.08 -29.87
C ILE A 543 3.58 1.27 -30.50
N ILE A 544 2.52 2.02 -30.79
CA ILE A 544 2.58 3.28 -31.52
C ILE A 544 2.03 4.41 -30.64
N PHE A 545 2.91 5.33 -30.22
CA PHE A 545 2.54 6.56 -29.52
C PHE A 545 2.22 7.66 -30.51
N LEU A 546 1.03 8.24 -30.39
CA LEU A 546 0.59 9.40 -31.14
C LEU A 546 0.70 10.63 -30.24
N MET A 547 1.61 11.54 -30.59
CA MET A 547 1.77 12.83 -29.93
C MET A 547 1.47 13.94 -30.95
N LEU A 548 0.18 14.06 -31.27
CA LEU A 548 -0.32 14.89 -32.36
C LEU A 548 -1.37 15.90 -31.88
N PRO A 549 -1.57 17.00 -32.61
CA PRO A 549 -2.69 17.92 -32.35
C PRO A 549 -4.05 17.22 -32.52
N ALA A 550 -5.01 17.59 -31.69
CA ALA A 550 -6.37 17.05 -31.71
C ALA A 550 -7.06 17.13 -33.08
N GLY A 551 -8.04 16.25 -33.29
CA GLY A 551 -8.95 16.31 -34.44
C GLY A 551 -8.39 15.64 -35.70
N LYS A 552 -8.64 16.24 -36.86
CA LYS A 552 -8.41 15.64 -38.20
C LYS A 552 -7.00 15.08 -38.39
N THR A 553 -5.98 15.69 -37.79
CA THR A 553 -4.59 15.20 -37.89
C THR A 553 -4.45 13.77 -37.37
N ILE A 554 -5.11 13.44 -36.26
CA ILE A 554 -5.08 12.10 -35.68
C ILE A 554 -5.86 11.13 -36.58
N ASP A 555 -7.02 11.58 -37.06
CA ASP A 555 -7.88 10.76 -37.93
C ASP A 555 -7.20 10.43 -39.27
N GLU A 556 -6.48 11.37 -39.87
CA GLU A 556 -5.68 11.14 -41.09
C GLU A 556 -4.53 10.16 -40.85
N ILE A 557 -3.83 10.26 -39.71
CA ILE A 557 -2.74 9.35 -39.37
C ILE A 557 -3.25 7.93 -39.09
N ILE A 558 -4.41 7.77 -38.46
CA ILE A 558 -4.96 6.46 -38.13
C ILE A 558 -5.70 5.83 -39.33
N PHE A 559 -6.60 6.59 -39.97
CA PHE A 559 -7.59 6.11 -40.94
C PHE A 559 -7.38 6.59 -42.38
N GLY A 560 -6.36 7.42 -42.65
CA GLY A 560 -6.07 7.87 -44.01
C GLY A 560 -5.76 6.72 -44.96
N LYS A 561 -5.77 6.98 -46.28
CA LYS A 561 -5.44 5.98 -47.33
C LYS A 561 -4.07 5.32 -47.16
N THR A 562 -3.15 5.99 -46.46
CA THR A 562 -1.83 5.51 -46.07
C THR A 562 -1.64 5.58 -44.55
N GLY A 563 -2.74 5.50 -43.81
CA GLY A 563 -2.79 5.58 -42.35
C GLY A 563 -2.39 4.27 -41.67
N LEU A 564 -2.30 4.30 -40.34
CA LEU A 564 -1.82 3.18 -39.53
C LEU A 564 -2.66 1.92 -39.70
N LEU A 565 -3.99 2.03 -39.82
CA LEU A 565 -4.85 0.83 -39.93
C LEU A 565 -4.67 0.04 -41.24
N GLU A 566 -4.00 0.59 -42.24
CA GLU A 566 -3.63 -0.15 -43.46
C GLU A 566 -2.41 -1.07 -43.23
N PHE A 567 -1.65 -0.85 -42.16
CA PHE A 567 -0.39 -1.56 -41.88
C PHE A 567 -0.38 -2.32 -40.55
N LEU A 568 -1.25 -1.94 -39.60
CA LEU A 568 -1.34 -2.58 -38.29
C LEU A 568 -2.12 -3.91 -38.35
N GLU A 569 -1.74 -4.82 -37.47
CA GLU A 569 -2.32 -6.15 -37.37
C GLU A 569 -3.04 -6.35 -36.04
N LYS A 570 -3.81 -7.46 -35.94
CA LYS A 570 -4.53 -7.80 -34.71
C LYS A 570 -3.56 -7.92 -33.53
N GLY A 571 -3.84 -7.20 -32.44
CA GLY A 571 -3.04 -7.18 -31.23
C GLY A 571 -2.01 -6.04 -31.16
N ASP A 572 -1.76 -5.32 -32.25
CA ASP A 572 -0.99 -4.08 -32.22
C ASP A 572 -1.74 -3.00 -31.41
N ILE A 573 -0.99 -2.02 -30.88
CA ILE A 573 -1.50 -1.05 -29.90
C ILE A 573 -1.23 0.37 -30.38
N ILE A 574 -2.30 1.17 -30.44
CA ILE A 574 -2.23 2.62 -30.59
C ILE A 574 -2.40 3.27 -29.21
N VAL A 575 -1.47 4.14 -28.86
CA VAL A 575 -1.51 5.00 -27.67
C VAL A 575 -1.70 6.44 -28.12
N GLU A 576 -2.92 6.97 -28.01
CA GLU A 576 -3.21 8.38 -28.27
C GLU A 576 -2.82 9.20 -27.04
N SER A 577 -1.79 10.06 -27.15
CA SER A 577 -1.15 10.71 -26.00
C SER A 577 -1.11 12.24 -26.04
N GLY A 578 -1.83 12.83 -27.00
CA GLY A 578 -2.02 14.28 -27.13
C GLY A 578 -3.24 14.77 -26.35
N ASN A 579 -3.54 16.07 -26.45
CA ASN A 579 -4.85 16.56 -26.02
C ASN A 579 -5.87 16.19 -27.10
N SER A 580 -6.97 15.56 -26.70
CA SER A 580 -8.06 15.17 -27.59
C SER A 580 -9.41 15.29 -26.89
N TYR A 581 -10.46 15.56 -27.66
CA TYR A 581 -11.82 15.49 -27.13
C TYR A 581 -12.20 14.03 -26.92
N TYR A 582 -12.64 13.68 -25.70
CA TYR A 582 -12.82 12.29 -25.31
C TYR A 582 -13.84 11.52 -26.16
N LYS A 583 -14.86 12.21 -26.71
CA LYS A 583 -15.84 11.59 -27.62
C LYS A 583 -15.20 11.15 -28.95
N ASP A 584 -14.27 11.94 -29.48
CA ASP A 584 -13.53 11.55 -30.68
C ASP A 584 -12.67 10.32 -30.40
N THR A 585 -12.04 10.28 -29.23
CA THR A 585 -11.26 9.12 -28.77
C THR A 585 -12.11 7.86 -28.65
N ILE A 586 -13.35 7.94 -28.15
CA ILE A 586 -14.28 6.81 -28.10
C ILE A 586 -14.57 6.28 -29.52
N LEU A 587 -14.82 7.19 -30.46
CA LEU A 587 -15.06 6.84 -31.87
C LEU A 587 -13.82 6.20 -32.52
N ARG A 588 -12.63 6.76 -32.25
CA ARG A 588 -11.35 6.23 -32.72
C ARG A 588 -11.10 4.82 -32.19
N ALA A 589 -11.23 4.65 -30.87
CA ALA A 589 -11.03 3.36 -30.21
C ALA A 589 -11.97 2.29 -30.78
N THR A 590 -13.25 2.62 -30.99
CA THR A 590 -14.23 1.71 -31.58
C THR A 590 -13.80 1.25 -32.98
N LYS A 591 -13.39 2.19 -33.84
CA LYS A 591 -12.93 1.87 -35.21
C LYS A 591 -11.67 1.00 -35.21
N CYS A 592 -10.69 1.29 -34.35
CA CYS A 592 -9.47 0.49 -34.23
C CYS A 592 -9.77 -0.93 -33.72
N GLN A 593 -10.64 -1.05 -32.72
CA GLN A 593 -11.02 -2.34 -32.15
C GLN A 593 -11.76 -3.24 -33.13
N ASN A 594 -12.59 -2.67 -34.03
CA ASN A 594 -13.23 -3.41 -35.12
C ASN A 594 -12.23 -4.05 -36.10
N LYS A 595 -11.00 -3.53 -36.17
CA LYS A 595 -9.87 -4.10 -36.94
C LYS A 595 -8.94 -4.98 -36.09
N GLY A 596 -9.28 -5.21 -34.82
CA GLY A 596 -8.47 -5.99 -33.89
C GLY A 596 -7.25 -5.23 -33.33
N VAL A 597 -7.15 -3.92 -33.56
CA VAL A 597 -6.09 -3.05 -33.03
C VAL A 597 -6.53 -2.51 -31.68
N LYS A 598 -5.67 -2.66 -30.66
CA LYS A 598 -5.91 -2.17 -29.31
C LYS A 598 -5.73 -0.66 -29.26
N PHE A 599 -6.45 0.00 -28.37
CA PHE A 599 -6.46 1.45 -28.27
C PHE A 599 -6.42 1.89 -26.81
N ILE A 600 -5.47 2.77 -26.49
CA ILE A 600 -5.30 3.38 -25.17
C ILE A 600 -5.23 4.89 -25.38
N ASP A 601 -5.95 5.64 -24.56
CA ASP A 601 -5.87 7.11 -24.52
C ASP A 601 -5.12 7.58 -23.28
N VAL A 602 -4.25 8.56 -23.43
CA VAL A 602 -3.33 9.00 -22.37
C VAL A 602 -3.28 10.53 -22.33
N GLY A 603 -3.98 11.08 -21.36
CA GLY A 603 -3.84 12.49 -21.02
C GLY A 603 -2.51 12.77 -20.34
N ILE A 604 -1.64 13.56 -20.98
CA ILE A 604 -0.29 13.88 -20.48
C ILE A 604 -0.25 15.30 -19.90
N SER A 605 0.14 15.44 -18.63
CA SER A 605 0.34 16.71 -17.93
C SER A 605 1.79 16.90 -17.45
N GLY A 606 2.22 18.15 -17.31
CA GLY A 606 3.57 18.54 -16.88
C GLY A 606 4.42 19.27 -17.93
N GLY A 607 3.89 19.46 -19.14
CA GLY A 607 4.58 20.18 -20.23
C GLY A 607 5.85 19.48 -20.74
N PRO A 608 6.69 20.16 -21.55
CA PRO A 608 7.90 19.59 -22.13
C PRO A 608 8.90 19.07 -21.08
N SER A 609 9.00 19.77 -19.93
CA SER A 609 9.83 19.32 -18.81
C SER A 609 9.30 18.02 -18.19
N GLY A 610 7.98 17.89 -18.04
CA GLY A 610 7.34 16.64 -17.62
C GLY A 610 7.56 15.52 -18.64
N ALA A 611 7.33 15.76 -19.92
CA ALA A 611 7.63 14.77 -20.96
C ALA A 611 9.11 14.34 -21.00
N ARG A 612 10.02 15.16 -20.47
CA ARG A 612 11.45 14.89 -20.43
C ARG A 612 11.90 14.12 -19.19
N SER A 613 11.34 14.46 -18.04
CA SER A 613 11.81 14.00 -16.71
C SER A 613 10.80 13.12 -15.95
N GLY A 614 9.56 13.05 -16.42
CA GLY A 614 8.46 12.30 -15.81
C GLY A 614 7.17 13.10 -15.93
N ALA A 615 6.17 12.56 -16.62
CA ALA A 615 4.87 13.20 -16.80
C ALA A 615 3.83 12.69 -15.78
N SER A 616 2.73 13.44 -15.64
CA SER A 616 1.50 12.92 -15.04
C SER A 616 0.64 12.35 -16.17
N LEU A 617 0.29 11.06 -16.08
CA LEU A 617 -0.41 10.28 -17.09
C LEU A 617 -1.79 9.86 -16.57
N MET A 618 -2.83 10.29 -17.27
CA MET A 618 -4.22 9.89 -17.06
C MET A 618 -4.59 8.91 -18.16
N ILE A 619 -4.66 7.62 -17.84
CA ILE A 619 -4.70 6.55 -18.86
C ILE A 619 -6.08 5.92 -18.91
N GLY A 620 -6.75 6.03 -20.06
CA GLY A 620 -8.02 5.38 -20.38
C GLY A 620 -7.84 4.18 -21.31
N GLY A 621 -8.78 3.24 -21.25
CA GLY A 621 -8.83 2.08 -22.13
C GLY A 621 -9.22 0.80 -21.39
N LYS A 622 -8.86 -0.36 -21.94
CA LYS A 622 -9.07 -1.65 -21.30
C LYS A 622 -7.96 -1.94 -20.30
N ARG A 623 -8.33 -2.46 -19.12
CA ARG A 623 -7.36 -2.76 -18.04
C ARG A 623 -6.26 -3.72 -18.49
N GLU A 624 -6.57 -4.69 -19.34
CA GLU A 624 -5.58 -5.65 -19.83
C GLU A 624 -4.49 -4.99 -20.67
N ASP A 625 -4.88 -4.04 -21.53
CA ASP A 625 -3.97 -3.29 -22.41
C ASP A 625 -3.13 -2.30 -21.58
N PHE A 626 -3.75 -1.63 -20.59
CA PHE A 626 -3.01 -0.83 -19.61
C PHE A 626 -1.97 -1.66 -18.86
N MET A 627 -2.36 -2.83 -18.34
CA MET A 627 -1.44 -3.72 -17.61
C MET A 627 -0.37 -4.33 -18.53
N GLN A 628 -0.57 -4.33 -19.85
CA GLN A 628 0.47 -4.71 -20.83
C GLN A 628 1.49 -3.59 -20.99
N LEU A 629 1.06 -2.32 -21.02
CA LEU A 629 1.93 -1.15 -21.19
C LEU A 629 2.38 -0.49 -19.88
N LEU A 630 1.96 -1.00 -18.71
CA LEU A 630 2.29 -0.43 -17.40
C LEU A 630 3.80 -0.17 -17.20
N PRO A 631 4.73 -1.08 -17.57
CA PRO A 631 6.16 -0.79 -17.43
C PRO A 631 6.60 0.46 -18.21
N LEU A 632 6.06 0.67 -19.42
CA LEU A 632 6.33 1.86 -20.24
C LEU A 632 5.78 3.11 -19.55
N PHE A 633 4.53 3.08 -19.10
CA PHE A 633 3.91 4.23 -18.43
C PHE A 633 4.61 4.64 -17.13
N VAL A 634 5.03 3.66 -16.32
CA VAL A 634 5.83 3.92 -15.12
C VAL A 634 7.17 4.57 -15.49
N GLU A 635 7.79 4.15 -16.59
CA GLU A 635 9.06 4.73 -17.02
C GLU A 635 8.94 6.18 -17.54
N VAL A 636 7.83 6.56 -18.17
CA VAL A 636 7.67 7.94 -18.67
C VAL A 636 6.94 8.87 -17.70
N SER A 637 6.51 8.36 -16.54
CA SER A 637 5.84 9.14 -15.50
C SER A 637 6.74 9.51 -14.32
N ILE A 638 6.35 10.55 -13.58
CA ILE A 638 6.88 10.73 -12.21
C ILE A 638 6.44 9.55 -11.34
N PRO A 639 7.16 9.21 -10.24
CA PRO A 639 6.75 8.14 -9.34
C PRO A 639 5.30 8.33 -8.85
N GLY A 640 4.42 7.35 -9.13
CA GLY A 640 2.98 7.43 -8.79
C GLY A 640 2.14 8.30 -9.73
N GLY A 641 2.75 8.90 -10.74
CA GLY A 641 2.13 9.81 -11.70
C GLY A 641 1.37 9.15 -12.84
N ALA A 642 1.32 7.81 -12.93
CA ALA A 642 0.52 7.09 -13.91
C ALA A 642 -0.68 6.43 -13.22
N LYS A 643 -1.90 6.77 -13.66
CA LYS A 643 -3.15 6.18 -13.13
C LYS A 643 -4.09 5.76 -14.24
N PHE A 644 -4.73 4.61 -14.03
CA PHE A 644 -5.67 3.99 -14.96
C PHE A 644 -7.12 4.32 -14.60
N PHE A 645 -7.92 4.58 -15.64
CA PHE A 645 -9.34 4.84 -15.60
C PHE A 645 -10.01 3.92 -16.62
N ASP A 646 -11.03 3.18 -16.18
CA ASP A 646 -11.65 2.17 -17.02
C ASP A 646 -12.50 2.80 -18.12
N GLY A 647 -12.31 2.32 -19.36
CA GLY A 647 -13.04 2.77 -20.54
C GLY A 647 -12.19 3.65 -21.48
N ASN A 648 -12.37 3.44 -22.79
CA ASN A 648 -11.76 4.29 -23.81
C ASN A 648 -12.33 5.71 -23.73
N GLY A 649 -11.47 6.72 -23.81
CA GLY A 649 -11.80 8.14 -23.65
C GLY A 649 -11.69 8.64 -22.21
N ALA A 650 -11.60 7.75 -21.21
CA ALA A 650 -11.57 8.15 -19.80
C ALA A 650 -10.32 8.96 -19.44
N GLY A 651 -9.15 8.61 -19.99
CA GLY A 651 -7.89 9.32 -19.77
C GLY A 651 -7.92 10.74 -20.33
N HIS A 652 -8.40 10.89 -21.57
CA HIS A 652 -8.61 12.21 -22.17
C HIS A 652 -9.71 13.01 -21.47
N PHE A 653 -10.78 12.37 -20.99
CA PHE A 653 -11.82 13.05 -20.21
C PHE A 653 -11.27 13.64 -18.91
N VAL A 654 -10.51 12.84 -18.15
CA VAL A 654 -9.85 13.30 -16.91
C VAL A 654 -8.90 14.46 -17.21
N LYS A 655 -8.13 14.37 -18.30
CA LYS A 655 -7.20 15.44 -18.70
C LYS A 655 -7.90 16.71 -19.18
N MET A 656 -9.00 16.58 -19.91
CA MET A 656 -9.84 17.70 -20.33
C MET A 656 -10.31 18.48 -19.12
N VAL A 657 -10.93 17.80 -18.14
CA VAL A 657 -11.41 18.43 -16.90
C VAL A 657 -10.25 19.05 -16.11
N HIS A 658 -9.11 18.35 -16.00
CA HIS A 658 -7.89 18.91 -15.39
C HIS A 658 -7.50 20.26 -16.02
N ASN A 659 -7.47 20.35 -17.35
CA ASN A 659 -7.14 21.60 -18.03
C ASN A 659 -8.19 22.69 -17.81
N GLY A 660 -9.49 22.33 -17.70
CA GLY A 660 -10.53 23.27 -17.31
C GLY A 660 -10.30 23.87 -15.92
N ILE A 661 -9.95 23.03 -14.93
CA ILE A 661 -9.60 23.48 -13.56
C ILE A 661 -8.39 24.41 -13.59
N GLU A 662 -7.34 24.04 -14.35
CA GLU A 662 -6.14 24.85 -14.54
C GLU A 662 -6.49 26.27 -15.04
N TYR A 663 -7.43 26.40 -15.98
CA TYR A 663 -7.84 27.71 -16.51
C TYR A 663 -8.39 28.62 -15.42
N GLY A 664 -9.24 28.08 -14.54
CA GLY A 664 -9.83 28.79 -13.41
C GLY A 664 -8.79 29.18 -12.36
N MET A 665 -7.90 28.26 -11.99
CA MET A 665 -6.83 28.54 -11.03
C MET A 665 -5.90 29.66 -11.51
N MET A 666 -5.46 29.60 -12.77
CA MET A 666 -4.62 30.64 -13.36
C MET A 666 -5.30 32.00 -13.37
N GLN A 667 -6.61 32.03 -13.65
CA GLN A 667 -7.40 33.26 -13.67
C GLN A 667 -7.45 33.89 -12.28
N ALA A 668 -7.79 33.11 -11.25
CA ALA A 668 -7.86 33.59 -9.86
C ALA A 668 -6.51 34.10 -9.35
N ILE A 669 -5.41 33.40 -9.67
CA ILE A 669 -4.05 33.85 -9.34
C ILE A 669 -3.74 35.19 -10.01
N ALA A 670 -4.04 35.32 -11.31
CA ALA A 670 -3.77 36.54 -12.06
C ALA A 670 -4.59 37.74 -11.54
N GLU A 671 -5.85 37.53 -11.17
CA GLU A 671 -6.71 38.55 -10.57
C GLU A 671 -6.14 39.02 -9.22
N GLY A 672 -5.76 38.09 -8.34
CA GLY A 672 -5.13 38.41 -7.06
C GLY A 672 -3.85 39.23 -7.22
N PHE A 673 -2.98 38.85 -8.16
CA PHE A 673 -1.75 39.60 -8.44
C PHE A 673 -2.00 40.96 -9.11
N THR A 674 -3.10 41.10 -9.84
CA THR A 674 -3.54 42.41 -10.35
C THR A 674 -3.96 43.31 -9.20
N ILE A 675 -4.72 42.81 -8.23
CA ILE A 675 -5.10 43.57 -7.02
C ILE A 675 -3.86 44.01 -6.25
N LEU A 676 -2.89 43.11 -6.05
CA LEU A 676 -1.62 43.44 -5.38
C LEU A 676 -0.85 44.55 -6.12
N LYS A 677 -0.85 44.51 -7.46
CA LYS A 677 -0.20 45.51 -8.31
C LYS A 677 -0.85 46.89 -8.21
N GLU A 678 -2.18 46.94 -8.23
CA GLU A 678 -2.97 48.18 -8.17
C GLU A 678 -3.12 48.73 -6.74
N SER A 679 -2.68 47.97 -5.74
CA SER A 679 -2.74 48.39 -4.34
C SER A 679 -1.89 49.64 -4.09
N LYS A 680 -2.24 50.41 -3.05
CA LYS A 680 -1.46 51.58 -2.61
C LYS A 680 -0.04 51.25 -2.09
N TYR A 681 0.28 49.97 -1.94
CA TYR A 681 1.55 49.51 -1.38
C TYR A 681 2.55 49.22 -2.51
N ARG A 682 3.81 49.63 -2.33
CA ARG A 682 4.89 49.41 -3.31
C ARG A 682 5.44 47.98 -3.22
N LEU A 683 4.63 47.00 -3.62
CA LEU A 683 4.95 45.58 -3.50
C LEU A 683 5.80 45.07 -4.67
N ASP A 684 6.79 44.24 -4.36
CA ASP A 684 7.52 43.43 -5.33
C ASP A 684 6.76 42.12 -5.55
N LEU A 685 6.04 42.02 -6.67
CA LEU A 685 5.19 40.86 -6.95
C LEU A 685 5.99 39.55 -7.01
N ARG A 686 7.27 39.60 -7.41
CA ARG A 686 8.13 38.41 -7.39
C ARG A 686 8.33 37.90 -5.97
N ARG A 687 8.59 38.79 -5.00
CA ARG A 687 8.71 38.43 -3.59
C ARG A 687 7.41 37.88 -3.02
N VAL A 688 6.26 38.43 -3.48
CA VAL A 688 4.95 37.90 -3.11
C VAL A 688 4.76 36.48 -3.64
N ALA A 689 5.06 36.23 -4.92
CA ALA A 689 5.01 34.89 -5.49
C ALA A 689 5.96 33.92 -4.77
N GLU A 690 7.14 34.39 -4.36
CA GLU A 690 8.11 33.60 -3.60
C GLU A 690 7.59 33.19 -2.22
N VAL A 691 6.99 34.10 -1.45
CA VAL A 691 6.43 33.75 -0.14
C VAL A 691 5.16 32.90 -0.26
N TYR A 692 4.33 33.13 -1.28
CA TYR A 692 3.18 32.27 -1.56
C TYR A 692 3.56 30.85 -1.97
N ASN A 693 4.79 30.63 -2.45
CA ASN A 693 5.28 29.30 -2.77
C ASN A 693 6.20 28.70 -1.69
N ARG A 694 6.02 29.13 -0.43
CA ARG A 694 6.78 28.63 0.73
C ARG A 694 5.83 28.34 1.90
N GLY A 695 5.16 27.18 1.86
CA GLY A 695 4.27 26.69 2.91
C GLY A 695 2.90 27.37 2.94
N SER A 696 2.50 28.08 1.88
CA SER A 696 1.19 28.73 1.82
C SER A 696 0.11 27.78 1.31
N VAL A 697 -1.15 28.06 1.63
CA VAL A 697 -2.32 27.26 1.17
C VAL A 697 -2.41 27.21 -0.36
N ILE A 698 -1.91 28.21 -1.07
CA ILE A 698 -1.97 28.31 -2.55
C ILE A 698 -0.64 27.94 -3.22
N GLU A 699 0.32 27.40 -2.47
CA GLU A 699 1.58 26.90 -3.00
C GLU A 699 1.31 25.93 -4.17
N SER A 700 1.90 26.21 -5.33
CA SER A 700 1.62 25.45 -6.55
C SER A 700 2.63 25.74 -7.66
N ARG A 701 2.73 24.81 -8.62
CA ARG A 701 3.55 25.02 -9.84
C ARG A 701 3.14 26.28 -10.62
N LEU A 702 1.87 26.70 -10.53
CA LEU A 702 1.38 27.93 -11.17
C LEU A 702 2.01 29.19 -10.53
N ILE A 703 2.11 29.22 -9.20
CA ILE A 703 2.77 30.33 -8.49
C ILE A 703 4.28 30.30 -8.76
N ASP A 704 4.91 29.13 -8.84
CA ASP A 704 6.31 29.02 -9.26
C ASP A 704 6.55 29.57 -10.68
N TRP A 705 5.70 29.21 -11.64
CA TRP A 705 5.80 29.74 -13.00
C TRP A 705 5.55 31.24 -13.05
N LEU A 706 4.65 31.76 -12.21
CA LEU A 706 4.45 33.20 -12.09
C LEU A 706 5.71 33.89 -11.53
N LYS A 707 6.32 33.32 -10.50
CA LYS A 707 7.60 33.81 -9.94
C LYS A 707 8.70 33.83 -11.00
N GLU A 708 8.85 32.75 -11.77
CA GLU A 708 9.81 32.67 -12.88
C GLU A 708 9.51 33.70 -13.97
N ALA A 709 8.23 33.86 -14.33
CA ALA A 709 7.80 34.88 -15.29
C ALA A 709 8.14 36.30 -14.84
N LEU A 710 7.90 36.63 -13.58
CA LEU A 710 8.22 37.94 -13.01
C LEU A 710 9.74 38.16 -12.90
N LEU A 711 10.51 37.09 -12.68
CA LEU A 711 11.98 37.15 -12.75
C LEU A 711 12.47 37.48 -14.17
N VAL A 712 11.91 36.82 -15.19
CA VAL A 712 12.36 36.97 -16.59
C VAL A 712 11.87 38.27 -17.23
N TYR A 713 10.60 38.64 -17.01
CA TYR A 713 9.95 39.75 -17.71
C TYR A 713 9.77 41.01 -16.85
N GLY A 714 10.13 40.94 -15.56
CA GLY A 714 9.97 42.01 -14.58
C GLY A 714 8.53 42.16 -14.06
N ASN A 715 8.38 42.87 -12.93
CA ASN A 715 7.10 43.02 -12.22
C ASN A 715 5.98 43.68 -13.03
N ASP A 716 6.31 44.46 -14.06
CA ASP A 716 5.34 45.15 -14.91
C ASP A 716 4.96 44.37 -16.17
N LEU A 717 5.65 43.25 -16.46
CA LEU A 717 5.43 42.42 -17.66
C LEU A 717 5.34 43.24 -18.97
N LYS A 718 6.13 44.32 -19.11
CA LYS A 718 6.01 45.27 -20.24
C LYS A 718 6.22 44.62 -21.62
N LYS A 719 6.99 43.53 -21.66
CA LYS A 719 7.32 42.77 -22.87
C LYS A 719 6.29 41.71 -23.24
N ILE A 720 5.27 41.49 -22.40
CA ILE A 720 4.22 40.49 -22.58
C ILE A 720 2.91 41.16 -22.98
N SER A 721 2.24 40.62 -24.00
CA SER A 721 0.88 41.02 -24.39
C SER A 721 -0.17 40.48 -23.42
N GLY A 722 -1.24 41.24 -23.21
CA GLY A 722 -2.40 40.78 -22.45
C GLY A 722 -3.30 39.79 -23.20
N VAL A 723 -3.00 39.48 -24.47
CA VAL A 723 -3.73 38.49 -25.27
C VAL A 723 -3.35 37.08 -24.81
N VAL A 724 -4.35 36.29 -24.43
CA VAL A 724 -4.17 34.94 -23.88
C VAL A 724 -4.64 33.89 -24.88
N SER A 725 -3.73 33.01 -25.30
CA SER A 725 -4.08 31.86 -26.14
C SER A 725 -4.91 30.82 -25.38
N HIS A 726 -5.87 30.18 -26.06
CA HIS A 726 -6.61 29.03 -25.55
C HIS A 726 -6.44 27.83 -26.49
N SER A 727 -6.46 26.62 -25.94
CA SER A 727 -6.12 25.36 -26.63
C SER A 727 -7.31 24.43 -26.85
N GLY A 728 -8.54 24.91 -26.62
CA GLY A 728 -9.80 24.19 -26.88
C GLY A 728 -10.26 23.27 -25.74
N GLU A 729 -9.39 22.83 -24.84
CA GLU A 729 -9.76 21.84 -23.80
C GLU A 729 -10.70 22.42 -22.73
N ALA A 730 -10.53 23.71 -22.37
CA ALA A 730 -11.45 24.39 -21.46
C ALA A 730 -12.83 24.60 -22.11
N GLU A 731 -12.88 24.84 -23.42
CA GLU A 731 -14.12 24.93 -24.17
C GLU A 731 -14.84 23.57 -24.18
N TRP A 732 -14.12 22.48 -24.46
CA TRP A 732 -14.68 21.13 -24.36
C TRP A 732 -15.16 20.80 -22.95
N THR A 733 -14.46 21.27 -21.91
CA THR A 733 -14.90 21.11 -20.51
C THR A 733 -16.23 21.81 -20.27
N VAL A 734 -16.38 23.08 -20.70
CA VAL A 734 -17.61 23.86 -20.53
C VAL A 734 -18.77 23.25 -21.32
N ILE A 735 -18.53 22.83 -22.57
CA ILE A 735 -19.55 22.16 -23.40
C ILE A 735 -20.01 20.87 -22.72
N THR A 736 -19.08 20.02 -22.29
CA THR A 736 -19.40 18.75 -21.65
C THR A 736 -20.14 18.95 -20.31
N ALA A 737 -19.75 19.96 -19.53
CA ALA A 737 -20.46 20.31 -18.31
C ALA A 737 -21.91 20.74 -18.59
N LYS A 738 -22.16 21.51 -19.66
CA LYS A 738 -23.52 21.88 -20.10
C LYS A 738 -24.35 20.67 -20.48
N GLU A 739 -23.79 19.74 -21.24
CA GLU A 739 -24.46 18.48 -21.59
C GLU A 739 -24.83 17.65 -20.35
N MET A 740 -24.02 17.71 -19.28
CA MET A 740 -24.25 17.02 -18.01
C MET A 740 -25.10 17.83 -17.01
N ASN A 741 -25.61 19.00 -17.39
CA ASN A 741 -26.32 19.94 -16.50
C ASN A 741 -25.50 20.38 -15.26
N ILE A 742 -24.17 20.49 -15.39
CA ILE A 742 -23.26 20.95 -14.35
C ILE A 742 -22.89 22.42 -14.58
N LYS A 743 -23.03 23.26 -13.55
CA LYS A 743 -22.64 24.68 -13.62
C LYS A 743 -21.14 24.85 -13.35
N THR A 744 -20.40 25.44 -14.30
CA THR A 744 -18.95 25.65 -14.21
C THR A 744 -18.57 27.13 -14.28
N ARG A 745 -19.13 27.97 -13.39
CA ARG A 745 -18.98 29.44 -13.43
C ARG A 745 -17.52 29.89 -13.58
N ILE A 746 -16.63 29.37 -12.73
CA ILE A 746 -15.22 29.77 -12.71
C ILE A 746 -14.49 29.41 -14.01
N ILE A 747 -14.72 28.20 -14.55
CA ILE A 747 -14.05 27.74 -15.78
C ILE A 747 -14.59 28.49 -17.00
N GLU A 748 -15.91 28.72 -17.04
CA GLU A 748 -16.57 29.44 -18.12
C GLU A 748 -16.17 30.92 -18.17
N GLU A 749 -16.12 31.60 -17.02
CA GLU A 749 -15.64 32.98 -16.94
C GLU A 749 -14.16 33.09 -17.33
N ALA A 750 -13.33 32.16 -16.86
CA ALA A 750 -11.91 32.11 -17.25
C ALA A 750 -11.73 31.87 -18.76
N LEU A 751 -12.58 31.07 -19.40
CA LEU A 751 -12.59 30.87 -20.85
C LEU A 751 -13.02 32.16 -21.57
N ASN A 752 -14.12 32.76 -21.16
CA ASN A 752 -14.65 34.00 -21.73
C ASN A 752 -13.66 35.16 -21.62
N PHE A 753 -12.93 35.26 -20.50
CA PHE A 753 -11.86 36.24 -20.32
C PHE A 753 -10.79 36.10 -21.42
N ARG A 754 -10.36 34.87 -21.73
CA ARG A 754 -9.36 34.61 -22.77
C ARG A 754 -9.86 35.01 -24.16
N ILE A 755 -11.11 34.68 -24.49
CA ILE A 755 -11.75 35.09 -25.75
C ILE A 755 -11.79 36.62 -25.85
N ASN A 756 -12.18 37.30 -24.78
CA ASN A 756 -12.28 38.76 -24.74
C ASN A 756 -10.90 39.46 -24.72
N SER A 757 -9.85 38.79 -24.25
CA SER A 757 -8.49 39.35 -24.18
C SER A 757 -7.91 39.77 -25.53
N PHE A 758 -8.41 39.18 -26.64
CA PHE A 758 -8.07 39.58 -28.00
C PHE A 758 -8.55 40.99 -28.36
N LYS A 759 -9.60 41.48 -27.70
CA LYS A 759 -10.15 42.83 -27.90
C LYS A 759 -9.62 43.81 -26.83
N ASN A 760 -9.49 43.35 -25.59
CA ASN A 760 -9.12 44.18 -24.43
C ASN A 760 -7.94 43.58 -23.66
N SER A 761 -6.73 44.06 -23.96
CA SER A 761 -5.52 43.66 -23.24
C SER A 761 -5.48 44.28 -21.83
N SER A 762 -5.24 43.47 -20.79
CA SER A 762 -5.13 43.92 -19.40
C SER A 762 -3.88 43.36 -18.71
N PHE A 763 -3.51 43.92 -17.55
CA PHE A 763 -2.41 43.39 -16.73
C PHE A 763 -2.71 41.96 -16.25
N THR A 764 -3.97 41.67 -15.89
CA THR A 764 -4.44 40.30 -15.60
C THR A 764 -4.18 39.37 -16.78
N GLY A 765 -4.50 39.81 -18.01
CA GLY A 765 -4.18 39.06 -19.23
C GLY A 765 -2.69 38.79 -19.40
N LYS A 766 -1.83 39.76 -19.06
CA LYS A 766 -0.37 39.58 -19.09
C LYS A 766 0.10 38.53 -18.11
N LEU A 767 -0.44 38.52 -16.88
CA LEU A 767 -0.10 37.52 -15.87
C LEU A 767 -0.50 36.11 -16.32
N VAL A 768 -1.72 35.94 -16.85
CA VAL A 768 -2.18 34.64 -17.40
C VAL A 768 -1.30 34.22 -18.58
N SER A 769 -1.02 35.14 -19.51
CA SER A 769 -0.15 34.88 -20.67
C SER A 769 1.28 34.51 -20.25
N ALA A 770 1.82 35.17 -19.24
CA ALA A 770 3.18 34.91 -18.74
C ALA A 770 3.29 33.55 -18.05
N MET A 771 2.34 33.18 -17.18
CA MET A 771 2.27 31.84 -16.60
C MET A 771 2.11 30.77 -17.68
N ARG A 772 1.26 31.02 -18.70
CA ARG A 772 1.11 30.11 -19.85
C ARG A 772 2.36 30.03 -20.72
N GLY A 773 3.21 31.06 -20.75
CA GLY A 773 4.47 31.04 -21.48
C GLY A 773 5.53 30.18 -20.82
N MET A 774 5.64 30.28 -19.49
CA MET A 774 6.51 29.42 -18.68
C MET A 774 6.04 27.95 -18.69
N PHE A 775 4.74 27.74 -18.87
CA PHE A 775 4.14 26.46 -19.18
C PHE A 775 4.28 26.09 -20.67
N GLY A 776 4.77 24.90 -21.02
CA GLY A 776 4.63 24.41 -22.42
C GLY A 776 5.46 25.11 -23.50
N GLY A 777 6.07 26.26 -23.21
CA GLY A 777 6.60 27.19 -24.21
C GLY A 777 5.51 27.68 -25.16
N HIS A 778 4.28 27.91 -24.69
CA HIS A 778 3.23 28.49 -25.53
C HIS A 778 3.65 29.86 -26.06
N PHE A 779 3.15 30.23 -27.25
CA PHE A 779 3.52 31.49 -27.86
C PHE A 779 3.05 32.65 -26.98
N VAL A 780 4.01 33.43 -26.47
CA VAL A 780 3.74 34.66 -25.75
C VAL A 780 3.86 35.79 -26.77
N TYR A 781 2.77 36.49 -27.03
CA TYR A 781 2.81 37.62 -27.95
C TYR A 781 3.67 38.74 -27.33
N GLU A 782 4.73 39.13 -28.02
CA GLU A 782 5.51 40.31 -27.65
C GLU A 782 4.79 41.60 -28.09
N THR A 783 4.93 42.65 -27.30
CA THR A 783 4.22 43.94 -27.46
C THR A 783 4.42 44.63 -28.80
N LYS A 784 5.40 44.20 -29.63
CA LYS A 784 5.77 44.81 -30.92
C LYS A 784 5.05 44.26 -32.16
N LYS A 785 4.17 43.25 -32.05
CA LYS A 785 3.57 42.57 -33.22
C LYS A 785 2.09 42.89 -33.54
N PHE A 786 1.53 44.01 -33.05
CA PHE A 786 0.12 44.40 -33.29
C PHE A 786 -0.07 45.72 -34.04
N LYS A 787 0.97 46.19 -34.75
CA LYS A 787 0.82 47.22 -35.79
C LYS A 787 1.36 46.62 -37.08
N ASP A 788 0.50 45.82 -37.72
CA ASP A 788 0.32 45.62 -39.18
C ASP A 788 -0.56 44.39 -39.42
#